data_AF-A0A961ARQ2-F1
#
_entry.id   AF-A0A961ARQ2-F1
#
_cell.length_a   1.000
_cell.length_b   1.000
_cell.length_c   1.000
_cell.angle_alpha   90.00
_cell.angle_beta   90.00
_cell.angle_gamma   90.00
#
_symmetry.space_group_name_H-M   'P 1'
#
loop_
_entity.id
_entity.type
_entity.pdbx_description
1 polymer ?
#
loop_
_entity_poly.entity_id
_entity_poly.type
_entity_poly.pdbx_seq_one_letter_code
_entity_poly.pdbx_strand_id
1 'polypeptide(L)'
;MTPHDQFRFRLLLAFVAAAVGLPLAIFLGFEMSGEPRGKAWLETFPGDAAGHSGKPGESANSPITLDPEAAADAEDESGERERADQLEQALLARLGLNGQGQVEGAGGEGIHRAVRHDGVWFPVFTLGSQGADAGGNDLPLYITSGSPPRYRVGEAIRYQFEAVGGAEPYQWRFEIDATGFAMDSDSGVFTGSSKTELAATLDVFVVDADGAEDSASYTLAIDEGLPLTIDTTELPDGRTGDDYTAQLAASGGLTPYRWSAPSALPEGFSLDEESGRLTGISSVGFDREVEFRVADAGGDEQSIRLPFRIASTLEFVTSRQLPPASPGSPYLQAFEVEGGLPPYEFRVAGGDLPLGSGGLTWNLSPDGVLEGLAPSLESTYHFTVEVVDSAGAMESKDFILPVRNLLTVVPSREKAGIAWSPGELSRQFGAAIAGVTVTRSESPDPTDPGTVVYQGTGSNFVDHGLATGGTYHYALYVHPADGRAPVTFGRASAQILPFVRGRATQGATADPFVDAVKVFRPLAAGGHGAAFLPLNVTGPPDGRGTYAPASAANEVLSLQARDADFSLPLDAAGGSVVLSFEDNIVELGPGEDFTIFENVFFISGDPNQRFMEPAIVSVALFEGEWFRFPIDVVPPAGPSSTPVEMDPFYYNRGFAGRNATTGGDPTKPSQSGGDSFDIDRLGISGLTWIRYIRIQSTGHQAIRDDFGGDPVRHIDMLGSISGEGSSGFDLDAVSAVNY
;
A
#
# COMPACT_ATOMS: atom_id res chain seq x y z
N MET A 1 -6.84 52.29 -10.34
CA MET A 1 -8.25 52.59 -10.71
C MET A 1 -8.71 53.75 -9.84
N THR A 2 -9.23 54.80 -10.46
CA THR A 2 -9.84 55.94 -9.75
C THR A 2 -11.15 55.52 -9.09
N PRO A 3 -11.70 56.27 -8.13
CA PRO A 3 -13.03 56.00 -7.56
C PRO A 3 -14.14 55.91 -8.62
N HIS A 4 -13.94 56.57 -9.76
CA HIS A 4 -14.82 56.53 -10.92
C HIS A 4 -14.70 55.22 -11.73
N ASP A 5 -13.52 54.59 -11.73
CA ASP A 5 -13.30 53.27 -12.36
C ASP A 5 -13.84 52.12 -11.48
N GLN A 6 -13.84 52.30 -10.15
CA GLN A 6 -14.45 51.34 -9.23
C GLN A 6 -15.98 51.34 -9.28
N PHE A 7 -16.60 52.47 -9.64
CA PHE A 7 -18.04 52.56 -9.90
C PHE A 7 -18.43 51.88 -11.22
N ARG A 8 -17.63 52.07 -12.28
CA ARG A 8 -17.85 51.41 -13.59
C ARG A 8 -17.63 49.89 -13.53
N PHE A 9 -16.66 49.42 -12.75
CA PHE A 9 -16.44 47.98 -12.56
C PHE A 9 -17.58 47.30 -11.76
N ARG A 10 -18.22 48.04 -10.84
CA ARG A 10 -19.40 47.57 -10.08
C ARG A 10 -20.69 47.58 -10.91
N LEU A 11 -20.83 48.50 -11.87
CA LEU A 11 -21.96 48.51 -12.80
C LEU A 11 -21.85 47.40 -13.86
N LEU A 12 -20.62 47.10 -14.32
CA LEU A 12 -20.36 46.01 -15.26
C LEU A 12 -20.65 44.63 -14.63
N LEU A 13 -20.32 44.44 -13.35
CA LEU A 13 -20.65 43.21 -12.62
C LEU A 13 -22.16 43.03 -12.37
N ALA A 14 -22.90 44.13 -12.18
CA ALA A 14 -24.37 44.10 -12.05
C ALA A 14 -25.08 43.77 -13.37
N PHE A 15 -24.51 44.17 -14.51
CA PHE A 15 -25.02 43.82 -15.85
C PHE A 15 -24.76 42.36 -16.22
N VAL A 16 -23.62 41.78 -15.81
CA VAL A 16 -23.34 40.35 -16.03
C VAL A 16 -24.21 39.46 -15.13
N ALA A 17 -24.50 39.88 -13.90
CA ALA A 17 -25.41 39.14 -13.01
C ALA A 17 -26.87 39.11 -13.51
N ALA A 18 -27.33 40.16 -14.21
CA ALA A 18 -28.66 40.20 -14.82
C ALA A 18 -28.78 39.38 -16.12
N ALA A 19 -27.66 39.16 -16.83
CA ALA A 19 -27.63 38.40 -18.08
C ALA A 19 -27.59 36.87 -17.90
N VAL A 20 -27.29 36.36 -16.69
CA VAL A 20 -27.13 34.91 -16.42
C VAL A 20 -28.09 34.39 -15.32
N GLY A 21 -29.04 35.21 -14.85
CA GLY A 21 -30.19 34.73 -14.08
C GLY A 21 -29.90 34.02 -12.75
N LEU A 22 -29.05 34.60 -11.89
CA LEU A 22 -28.85 34.12 -10.50
C LEU A 22 -29.44 35.11 -9.46
N PRO A 23 -30.04 34.65 -8.34
CA PRO A 23 -30.56 35.53 -7.30
C PRO A 23 -29.45 36.15 -6.45
N LEU A 24 -29.56 37.46 -6.19
CA LEU A 24 -28.61 38.26 -5.43
C LEU A 24 -28.83 38.10 -3.92
N ALA A 25 -28.32 37.01 -3.33
CA ALA A 25 -28.09 36.89 -1.90
C ALA A 25 -26.83 36.06 -1.66
N ILE A 26 -26.02 36.47 -0.66
CA ILE A 26 -24.70 35.96 -0.27
C ILE A 26 -23.54 36.64 -1.00
N PHE A 27 -23.16 37.83 -0.53
CA PHE A 27 -21.76 38.29 -0.50
C PHE A 27 -21.59 39.35 0.59
N LEU A 28 -21.85 38.95 1.84
CA LEU A 28 -21.40 39.65 3.04
C LEU A 28 -21.07 38.60 4.09
N GLY A 29 -19.78 38.38 4.34
CA GLY A 29 -19.31 37.58 5.45
C GLY A 29 -17.97 36.93 5.17
N PHE A 30 -16.87 37.64 5.41
CA PHE A 30 -15.71 37.08 6.10
C PHE A 30 -14.87 38.21 6.69
N GLU A 31 -14.91 38.28 8.02
CA GLU A 31 -14.04 39.11 8.85
C GLU A 31 -12.87 38.24 9.33
N MET A 32 -11.73 38.92 9.43
CA MET A 32 -10.36 38.52 9.75
C MET A 32 -10.12 37.40 10.77
N SER A 33 -9.12 36.55 10.46
CA SER A 33 -8.06 36.12 11.39
C SER A 33 -6.84 35.71 10.54
N GLY A 34 -5.57 35.96 10.86
CA GLY A 34 -4.87 36.69 11.90
C GLY A 34 -3.40 36.80 11.44
N GLU A 35 -2.76 37.91 11.78
CA GLU A 35 -1.34 38.29 11.61
C GLU A 35 -0.32 37.23 12.17
N PRO A 36 1.04 37.35 12.03
CA PRO A 36 1.84 38.58 11.79
C PRO A 36 3.10 38.45 10.88
N ARG A 37 3.65 39.60 10.43
CA ARG A 37 5.04 40.05 10.71
C ARG A 37 5.47 41.23 9.82
N GLY A 38 5.87 42.33 10.47
CA GLY A 38 7.11 43.04 10.10
C GLY A 38 7.02 44.54 9.77
N LYS A 39 7.21 45.37 10.81
CA LYS A 39 8.12 46.56 10.93
C LYS A 39 8.38 47.46 9.67
N ALA A 40 8.49 48.79 9.72
CA ALA A 40 8.37 49.84 10.73
C ALA A 40 8.73 51.22 10.06
N TRP A 41 8.35 52.32 10.73
CA TRP A 41 8.82 53.73 10.59
C TRP A 41 8.35 54.56 9.36
N LEU A 42 7.88 55.82 9.48
CA LEU A 42 8.31 56.91 10.38
C LEU A 42 7.17 57.76 10.99
N GLU A 43 7.27 57.89 12.31
CA GLU A 43 6.99 59.04 13.21
C GLU A 43 7.74 60.33 12.76
N THR A 44 7.37 61.61 13.00
CA THR A 44 6.50 62.29 13.98
C THR A 44 6.43 63.82 13.68
N PHE A 45 5.25 64.50 13.69
CA PHE A 45 4.64 65.39 14.73
C PHE A 45 4.74 66.92 14.44
N PRO A 46 4.01 67.83 15.14
CA PRO A 46 2.71 67.73 15.86
C PRO A 46 1.78 68.98 15.70
N GLY A 47 0.62 69.00 16.36
CA GLY A 47 0.12 70.23 17.01
C GLY A 47 -1.39 70.46 17.06
N ASP A 48 -1.94 70.49 18.27
CA ASP A 48 -3.36 70.60 18.66
C ASP A 48 -4.05 71.98 18.48
N ALA A 49 -5.39 71.88 18.47
CA ALA A 49 -6.51 72.79 18.71
C ALA A 49 -6.32 74.22 19.30
N ALA A 50 -7.06 75.21 18.75
CA ALA A 50 -8.15 75.97 19.41
C ALA A 50 -8.56 77.30 18.69
N GLY A 51 -9.87 77.51 18.48
CA GLY A 51 -10.60 78.75 18.86
C GLY A 51 -10.66 80.03 17.97
N HIS A 52 -11.92 80.43 17.67
CA HIS A 52 -12.49 81.80 17.51
C HIS A 52 -12.57 82.53 16.14
N SER A 53 -13.83 82.74 15.67
CA SER A 53 -14.50 84.04 15.34
C SER A 53 -15.24 84.13 13.97
N GLY A 54 -16.49 84.64 13.98
CA GLY A 54 -17.13 85.44 12.91
C GLY A 54 -18.17 84.82 11.95
N LYS A 55 -19.48 84.99 12.21
CA LYS A 55 -20.66 84.87 11.29
C LYS A 55 -20.86 86.18 10.45
N PRO A 56 -21.95 86.45 9.66
CA PRO A 56 -23.11 85.67 9.09
C PRO A 56 -23.27 85.91 7.55
N GLY A 57 -24.29 85.52 6.76
CA GLY A 57 -25.67 84.99 6.84
C GLY A 57 -26.16 84.76 5.38
N GLU A 58 -27.41 84.51 4.99
CA GLU A 58 -28.64 83.98 5.55
C GLU A 58 -29.49 83.50 4.34
N SER A 59 -30.52 82.68 4.58
CA SER A 59 -31.38 81.97 3.62
C SER A 59 -32.35 82.84 2.78
N ALA A 60 -32.85 82.33 1.65
CA ALA A 60 -34.22 82.59 1.18
C ALA A 60 -34.75 81.56 0.17
N ASN A 61 -36.08 81.39 0.20
CA ASN A 61 -36.96 80.45 -0.48
C ASN A 61 -37.76 81.18 -1.59
N SER A 62 -38.14 80.46 -2.66
CA SER A 62 -39.32 80.70 -3.56
C SER A 62 -39.26 81.84 -4.63
N PRO A 63 -40.29 81.98 -5.51
CA PRO A 63 -40.34 81.59 -6.94
C PRO A 63 -40.36 82.80 -7.91
N ILE A 64 -40.18 82.62 -9.24
CA ILE A 64 -40.34 83.72 -10.22
C ILE A 64 -41.16 83.32 -11.44
N THR A 65 -42.19 84.13 -11.67
CA THR A 65 -43.21 84.24 -12.73
C THR A 65 -42.68 84.71 -14.08
N LEU A 66 -43.39 84.35 -15.16
CA LEU A 66 -43.30 84.96 -16.50
C LEU A 66 -44.23 86.18 -16.59
N ASP A 67 -43.78 87.28 -17.23
CA ASP A 67 -44.63 88.24 -17.97
C ASP A 67 -43.77 89.13 -18.92
N PRO A 68 -44.34 89.86 -19.89
CA PRO A 68 -44.04 89.75 -21.32
C PRO A 68 -43.63 91.12 -21.91
N GLU A 69 -43.69 91.26 -23.24
CA GLU A 69 -43.34 92.44 -24.05
C GLU A 69 -41.86 92.61 -24.43
N ALA A 70 -41.50 91.92 -25.51
CA ALA A 70 -40.82 92.56 -26.65
C ALA A 70 -41.22 91.82 -27.93
N ALA A 71 -42.39 92.17 -28.46
CA ALA A 71 -42.71 91.93 -29.85
C ALA A 71 -42.05 93.03 -30.71
N ALA A 72 -41.33 92.66 -31.76
CA ALA A 72 -41.37 93.29 -33.10
C ALA A 72 -40.23 92.76 -34.01
N ASP A 73 -40.66 92.27 -35.17
CA ASP A 73 -40.00 92.30 -36.50
C ASP A 73 -38.62 91.65 -36.71
N ALA A 74 -38.61 90.49 -37.38
CA ALA A 74 -38.03 90.33 -38.73
C ALA A 74 -38.02 88.83 -39.14
N GLU A 75 -38.58 88.56 -40.32
CA GLU A 75 -38.58 87.29 -41.05
C GLU A 75 -37.14 86.86 -41.39
N ASP A 76 -36.69 85.66 -40.99
CA ASP A 76 -35.54 85.00 -41.61
C ASP A 76 -35.58 83.46 -41.42
N GLU A 77 -35.41 82.72 -42.52
CA GLU A 77 -35.47 81.24 -42.60
C GLU A 77 -34.40 80.53 -41.74
N SER A 78 -33.42 81.27 -41.20
CA SER A 78 -32.42 80.78 -40.25
C SER A 78 -33.02 80.45 -38.87
N GLY A 79 -34.05 81.20 -38.44
CA GLY A 79 -34.73 81.00 -37.17
C GLY A 79 -35.64 79.77 -37.14
N GLU A 80 -36.19 79.33 -38.28
CA GLU A 80 -37.03 78.13 -38.34
C GLU A 80 -36.20 76.83 -38.27
N ARG A 81 -34.99 76.84 -38.83
CA ARG A 81 -34.04 75.71 -38.77
C ARG A 81 -33.46 75.54 -37.37
N GLU A 82 -33.07 76.64 -36.74
CA GLU A 82 -32.56 76.62 -35.36
C GLU A 82 -33.68 76.27 -34.36
N ARG A 83 -34.93 76.65 -34.65
CA ARG A 83 -36.11 76.26 -33.86
C ARG A 83 -36.50 74.80 -34.08
N ALA A 84 -36.33 74.25 -35.28
CA ALA A 84 -36.50 72.82 -35.56
C ALA A 84 -35.44 71.95 -34.86
N ASP A 85 -34.17 72.36 -34.92
CA ASP A 85 -33.06 71.68 -34.23
C ASP A 85 -33.22 71.77 -32.69
N GLN A 86 -33.70 72.91 -32.17
CA GLN A 86 -34.00 73.06 -30.74
C GLN A 86 -35.24 72.28 -30.30
N LEU A 87 -36.26 72.13 -31.16
CA LEU A 87 -37.43 71.29 -30.91
C LEU A 87 -37.06 69.81 -30.94
N GLU A 88 -36.22 69.38 -31.88
CA GLU A 88 -35.69 68.01 -31.97
C GLU A 88 -34.83 67.67 -30.73
N GLN A 89 -33.91 68.56 -30.35
CA GLN A 89 -33.11 68.44 -29.12
C GLN A 89 -33.98 68.44 -27.85
N ALA A 90 -35.05 69.26 -27.79
CA ALA A 90 -35.96 69.29 -26.65
C ALA A 90 -36.88 68.06 -26.59
N LEU A 91 -37.25 67.47 -27.73
CA LEU A 91 -38.02 66.23 -27.83
C LEU A 91 -37.16 65.03 -27.40
N LEU A 92 -35.92 64.95 -27.88
CA LEU A 92 -34.92 63.95 -27.48
C LEU A 92 -34.55 64.06 -26.00
N ALA A 93 -34.44 65.28 -25.46
CA ALA A 93 -34.18 65.53 -24.04
C ALA A 93 -35.38 65.19 -23.13
N ARG A 94 -36.63 65.37 -23.60
CA ARG A 94 -37.83 64.93 -22.88
C ARG A 94 -38.03 63.41 -22.88
N LEU A 95 -37.51 62.73 -23.90
CA LEU A 95 -37.56 61.26 -24.05
C LEU A 95 -36.34 60.54 -23.44
N GLY A 96 -35.33 61.28 -22.95
CA GLY A 96 -34.16 60.73 -22.26
C GLY A 96 -33.07 60.14 -23.19
N LEU A 97 -33.10 60.41 -24.49
CA LEU A 97 -32.28 59.77 -25.53
C LEU A 97 -31.01 60.55 -25.89
N ASN A 98 -30.25 61.03 -24.90
CA ASN A 98 -28.97 61.70 -25.13
C ASN A 98 -27.79 60.72 -25.06
N GLY A 99 -27.61 59.90 -26.10
CA GLY A 99 -26.47 58.98 -26.24
C GLY A 99 -26.24 58.57 -27.70
N GLN A 100 -24.99 58.65 -28.16
CA GLN A 100 -24.61 58.31 -29.54
C GLN A 100 -24.75 56.80 -29.81
N GLY A 101 -25.93 56.36 -30.26
CA GLY A 101 -26.15 55.05 -30.88
C GLY A 101 -26.13 55.16 -32.40
N GLN A 102 -25.45 54.23 -33.08
CA GLN A 102 -25.43 54.15 -34.55
C GLN A 102 -26.84 53.86 -35.09
N VAL A 103 -27.28 54.67 -36.06
CA VAL A 103 -28.51 54.46 -36.84
C VAL A 103 -28.22 53.42 -37.93
N GLU A 104 -28.89 52.27 -37.90
CA GLU A 104 -28.81 51.25 -38.95
C GLU A 104 -30.18 50.96 -39.58
N GLY A 105 -30.24 50.96 -40.92
CA GLY A 105 -31.37 50.51 -41.74
C GLY A 105 -32.52 51.51 -41.89
N ALA A 106 -32.71 52.06 -43.09
CA ALA A 106 -33.93 52.78 -43.47
C ALA A 106 -34.83 51.84 -44.28
N GLY A 107 -36.07 51.63 -43.84
CA GLY A 107 -37.12 50.97 -44.61
C GLY A 107 -38.27 51.94 -44.87
N GLY A 108 -38.76 52.00 -46.12
CA GLY A 108 -39.86 52.86 -46.58
C GLY A 108 -39.41 54.06 -47.44
N GLU A 109 -40.21 54.43 -48.46
CA GLU A 109 -40.06 55.69 -49.21
C GLU A 109 -41.10 56.72 -48.73
N GLY A 110 -40.70 58.00 -48.64
CA GLY A 110 -41.59 59.14 -48.36
C GLY A 110 -41.89 59.39 -46.87
N ILE A 111 -43.12 59.83 -46.59
CA ILE A 111 -43.66 60.16 -45.23
C ILE A 111 -43.75 58.95 -44.27
N HIS A 112 -43.20 57.79 -44.66
CA HIS A 112 -43.22 56.52 -43.91
C HIS A 112 -41.83 56.11 -43.42
N ARG A 113 -40.96 57.08 -43.10
CA ARG A 113 -39.60 56.81 -42.62
C ARG A 113 -39.60 56.57 -41.11
N ALA A 114 -39.08 55.43 -40.66
CA ALA A 114 -38.83 55.15 -39.25
C ALA A 114 -37.32 55.01 -38.99
N VAL A 115 -36.88 55.32 -37.76
CA VAL A 115 -35.50 55.10 -37.28
C VAL A 115 -35.51 54.12 -36.13
N ARG A 116 -34.52 53.23 -36.07
CA ARG A 116 -34.35 52.27 -34.98
C ARG A 116 -33.28 52.75 -34.01
N HIS A 117 -33.61 52.81 -32.71
CA HIS A 117 -32.66 53.13 -31.65
C HIS A 117 -32.89 52.17 -30.46
N ASP A 118 -31.81 51.51 -29.99
CA ASP A 118 -31.85 50.49 -28.93
C ASP A 118 -32.97 49.44 -29.08
N GLY A 119 -33.21 49.02 -30.32
CA GLY A 119 -34.19 47.98 -30.64
C GLY A 119 -35.62 48.47 -30.84
N VAL A 120 -35.92 49.74 -30.51
CA VAL A 120 -37.25 50.36 -30.63
C VAL A 120 -37.35 51.19 -31.91
N TRP A 121 -38.47 51.09 -32.60
CA TRP A 121 -38.74 51.86 -33.82
C TRP A 121 -39.44 53.17 -33.49
N PHE A 122 -38.91 54.27 -34.00
CA PHE A 122 -39.45 55.61 -33.85
C PHE A 122 -39.93 56.12 -35.21
N PRO A 123 -41.19 56.55 -35.36
CA PRO A 123 -41.64 57.21 -36.57
C PRO A 123 -40.96 58.58 -36.71
N VAL A 124 -40.49 58.91 -37.92
CA VAL A 124 -39.98 60.26 -38.25
C VAL A 124 -41.08 61.03 -38.96
N PHE A 125 -41.63 62.04 -38.31
CA PHE A 125 -42.57 62.94 -38.94
C PHE A 125 -41.83 64.07 -39.67
N THR A 126 -42.16 64.31 -40.93
CA THR A 126 -41.91 65.62 -41.56
C THR A 126 -43.18 66.43 -41.44
N LEU A 127 -43.11 67.58 -40.74
CA LEU A 127 -44.22 68.53 -40.69
C LEU A 127 -44.42 69.12 -42.10
N GLY A 128 -45.38 68.56 -42.83
CA GLY A 128 -45.85 69.12 -44.10
C GLY A 128 -46.77 70.31 -43.84
N SER A 129 -46.47 71.44 -44.47
CA SER A 129 -47.28 72.65 -44.45
C SER A 129 -48.60 72.46 -45.21
N GLN A 130 -49.68 72.14 -44.50
CA GLN A 130 -51.05 72.33 -45.01
C GLN A 130 -51.96 72.84 -43.88
N GLY A 131 -52.37 74.10 -44.02
CA GLY A 131 -53.69 74.63 -43.67
C GLY A 131 -54.23 74.41 -42.26
N ALA A 132 -54.18 75.47 -41.45
CA ALA A 132 -55.07 75.65 -40.32
C ALA A 132 -56.54 75.61 -40.80
N ASP A 133 -57.27 74.55 -40.41
CA ASP A 133 -58.69 74.55 -40.01
C ASP A 133 -59.24 73.12 -39.95
N ALA A 134 -58.90 72.38 -38.88
CA ALA A 134 -59.71 71.31 -38.29
C ALA A 134 -59.17 71.03 -36.89
N GLY A 135 -60.02 71.07 -35.87
CA GLY A 135 -59.65 70.62 -34.52
C GLY A 135 -59.43 69.11 -34.51
N GLY A 136 -58.27 68.67 -34.01
CA GLY A 136 -57.92 67.27 -33.80
C GLY A 136 -56.42 67.05 -34.02
N ASN A 137 -55.61 67.11 -32.95
CA ASN A 137 -54.20 66.69 -32.96
C ASN A 137 -54.11 65.15 -32.83
N ASP A 138 -54.85 64.41 -33.64
CA ASP A 138 -54.84 62.95 -33.54
C ASP A 138 -53.68 62.41 -34.38
N LEU A 139 -52.65 61.93 -33.69
CA LEU A 139 -51.61 61.10 -34.30
C LEU A 139 -52.32 59.94 -35.03
N PRO A 140 -51.96 59.57 -36.27
CA PRO A 140 -52.54 58.39 -36.90
C PRO A 140 -52.22 57.15 -36.07
N LEU A 141 -53.13 56.16 -36.06
CA LEU A 141 -52.93 54.89 -35.37
C LEU A 141 -51.75 54.12 -35.99
N TYR A 142 -50.81 53.68 -35.15
CA TYR A 142 -49.66 52.87 -35.56
C TYR A 142 -49.33 51.79 -34.55
N ILE A 143 -49.05 50.57 -35.00
CA ILE A 143 -48.43 49.51 -34.19
C ILE A 143 -46.94 49.86 -33.99
N THR A 144 -46.50 49.94 -32.73
CA THR A 144 -45.13 50.32 -32.36
C THR A 144 -44.27 49.15 -31.87
N SER A 145 -44.90 48.02 -31.55
CA SER A 145 -44.21 46.80 -31.13
C SER A 145 -43.38 46.16 -32.26
N GLY A 146 -42.28 45.51 -31.89
CA GLY A 146 -41.42 44.76 -32.81
C GLY A 146 -41.93 43.35 -33.11
N SER A 147 -41.10 42.53 -33.75
CA SER A 147 -41.38 41.09 -33.85
C SER A 147 -41.28 40.43 -32.47
N PRO A 148 -42.11 39.41 -32.19
CA PRO A 148 -41.88 38.53 -31.05
C PRO A 148 -40.47 37.93 -31.09
N PRO A 149 -39.85 37.64 -29.93
CA PRO A 149 -38.58 36.91 -29.89
C PRO A 149 -38.78 35.48 -30.42
N ARG A 150 -37.66 34.78 -30.64
CA ARG A 150 -37.71 33.32 -30.90
C ARG A 150 -38.09 32.59 -29.62
N TYR A 151 -38.90 31.56 -29.76
CA TYR A 151 -39.33 30.67 -28.67
C TYR A 151 -38.87 29.23 -28.93
N ARG A 152 -39.00 28.34 -27.95
CA ARG A 152 -38.80 26.90 -28.13
C ARG A 152 -40.10 26.12 -28.22
N VAL A 153 -40.02 24.92 -28.81
CA VAL A 153 -41.13 23.97 -28.79
C VAL A 153 -41.59 23.73 -27.34
N GLY A 154 -42.90 23.89 -27.09
CA GLY A 154 -43.51 23.76 -25.77
C GLY A 154 -43.42 25.00 -24.86
N GLU A 155 -42.61 25.99 -25.22
CA GLU A 155 -42.49 27.23 -24.43
C GLU A 155 -43.80 28.03 -24.45
N ALA A 156 -44.23 28.51 -23.29
CA ALA A 156 -45.40 29.36 -23.17
C ALA A 156 -45.07 30.79 -23.63
N ILE A 157 -45.71 31.20 -24.71
CA ILE A 157 -45.58 32.53 -25.29
C ILE A 157 -46.50 33.51 -24.56
N ARG A 158 -45.95 34.67 -24.19
CA ARG A 158 -46.69 35.87 -23.79
C ARG A 158 -45.97 37.10 -24.34
N TYR A 159 -46.55 37.74 -25.35
CA TYR A 159 -46.00 38.91 -26.03
C TYR A 159 -47.02 40.05 -26.04
N GLN A 160 -46.59 41.27 -25.74
CA GLN A 160 -47.44 42.45 -25.70
C GLN A 160 -47.28 43.24 -27.00
N PHE A 161 -48.34 43.35 -27.80
CA PHE A 161 -48.38 44.30 -28.91
C PHE A 161 -48.81 45.68 -28.41
N GLU A 162 -48.24 46.74 -28.97
CA GLU A 162 -48.50 48.11 -28.55
C GLU A 162 -48.79 48.98 -29.77
N ALA A 163 -49.67 49.96 -29.60
CA ALA A 163 -50.00 50.96 -30.61
C ALA A 163 -50.02 52.37 -30.02
N VAL A 164 -49.80 53.38 -30.86
CA VAL A 164 -49.88 54.80 -30.52
C VAL A 164 -50.72 55.55 -31.56
N GLY A 165 -51.34 56.66 -31.14
CA GLY A 165 -52.23 57.44 -32.00
C GLY A 165 -53.63 56.85 -32.14
N GLY A 166 -54.52 57.53 -32.84
CA GLY A 166 -55.95 57.19 -32.90
C GLY A 166 -56.70 57.46 -31.59
N ALA A 167 -57.96 57.05 -31.56
CA ALA A 167 -58.85 57.19 -30.40
C ALA A 167 -58.99 55.88 -29.60
N GLU A 168 -58.58 55.88 -28.34
CA GLU A 168 -58.81 54.73 -27.45
C GLU A 168 -60.32 54.47 -27.19
N PRO A 169 -60.75 53.21 -26.97
CA PRO A 169 -59.94 52.00 -26.83
C PRO A 169 -59.57 51.32 -28.16
N TYR A 170 -58.45 50.60 -28.17
CA TYR A 170 -58.05 49.76 -29.29
C TYR A 170 -58.72 48.38 -29.26
N GLN A 171 -58.88 47.80 -30.44
CA GLN A 171 -59.31 46.42 -30.65
C GLN A 171 -58.29 45.69 -31.49
N TRP A 172 -57.71 44.64 -30.93
CA TRP A 172 -56.63 43.86 -31.52
C TRP A 172 -57.14 42.53 -32.09
N ARG A 173 -56.57 42.14 -33.23
CA ARG A 173 -56.75 40.80 -33.81
C ARG A 173 -55.46 40.36 -34.50
N PHE A 174 -55.36 39.06 -34.74
CA PHE A 174 -54.23 38.48 -35.47
C PHE A 174 -54.71 37.42 -36.47
N GLU A 175 -53.88 37.17 -37.47
CA GLU A 175 -53.97 36.05 -38.40
C GLU A 175 -52.62 35.32 -38.43
N ILE A 176 -52.67 34.00 -38.27
CA ILE A 176 -51.50 33.13 -38.36
C ILE A 176 -51.94 31.78 -38.91
N ASP A 177 -51.14 31.18 -39.79
CA ASP A 177 -51.37 29.82 -40.30
C ASP A 177 -50.89 28.75 -39.31
N ALA A 178 -51.39 28.85 -38.06
CA ALA A 178 -51.08 27.91 -36.97
C ALA A 178 -52.16 27.94 -35.88
N THR A 179 -52.33 26.84 -35.16
CA THR A 179 -53.27 26.73 -34.03
C THR A 179 -52.54 26.74 -32.69
N GLY A 180 -53.21 27.12 -31.60
CA GLY A 180 -52.62 27.13 -30.25
C GLY A 180 -52.20 28.52 -29.76
N PHE A 181 -52.59 29.56 -30.50
CA PHE A 181 -52.35 30.96 -30.17
C PHE A 181 -53.66 31.71 -29.97
N ALA A 182 -53.62 32.75 -29.14
CA ALA A 182 -54.73 33.63 -28.86
C ALA A 182 -54.21 35.05 -28.65
N MET A 183 -55.05 36.04 -28.91
CA MET A 183 -54.78 37.44 -28.60
C MET A 183 -55.96 37.99 -27.80
N ASP A 184 -55.66 38.64 -26.69
CA ASP A 184 -56.64 39.42 -25.94
C ASP A 184 -56.96 40.69 -26.74
N SER A 185 -58.23 40.86 -27.14
CA SER A 185 -58.64 41.92 -28.06
C SER A 185 -58.55 43.31 -27.47
N ASP A 186 -58.64 43.45 -26.15
CA ASP A 186 -58.66 44.76 -25.49
C ASP A 186 -57.24 45.23 -25.11
N SER A 187 -56.34 44.28 -24.82
CA SER A 187 -54.98 44.57 -24.37
C SER A 187 -53.90 44.33 -25.42
N GLY A 188 -54.14 43.54 -26.47
CA GLY A 188 -53.11 43.19 -27.46
C GLY A 188 -52.10 42.16 -26.96
N VAL A 189 -52.37 41.48 -25.83
CA VAL A 189 -51.50 40.40 -25.33
C VAL A 189 -51.70 39.14 -26.17
N PHE A 190 -50.67 38.75 -26.91
CA PHE A 190 -50.58 37.49 -27.64
C PHE A 190 -50.05 36.38 -26.73
N THR A 191 -50.75 35.27 -26.67
CA THR A 191 -50.40 34.09 -25.85
C THR A 191 -50.51 32.82 -26.67
N GLY A 192 -49.82 31.77 -26.23
CA GLY A 192 -49.96 30.45 -26.83
C GLY A 192 -48.74 29.57 -26.63
N SER A 193 -48.68 28.46 -27.35
CA SER A 193 -47.48 27.62 -27.47
C SER A 193 -47.62 26.76 -28.73
N SER A 194 -46.50 26.32 -29.30
CA SER A 194 -46.49 25.29 -30.33
C SER A 194 -45.82 24.03 -29.81
N LYS A 195 -46.36 22.86 -30.17
CA LYS A 195 -45.78 21.55 -29.85
C LYS A 195 -44.83 21.03 -30.93
N THR A 196 -44.62 21.81 -31.99
CA THR A 196 -43.69 21.51 -33.08
C THR A 196 -42.94 22.78 -33.47
N GLU A 197 -41.81 22.61 -34.16
CA GLU A 197 -41.11 23.72 -34.80
C GLU A 197 -42.09 24.52 -35.69
N LEU A 198 -42.02 25.84 -35.63
CA LEU A 198 -42.92 26.74 -36.34
C LEU A 198 -42.18 27.99 -36.78
N ALA A 199 -42.14 28.24 -38.08
CA ALA A 199 -41.77 29.54 -38.64
C ALA A 199 -42.96 30.06 -39.44
N ALA A 200 -43.80 30.88 -38.82
CA ALA A 200 -45.05 31.37 -39.40
C ALA A 200 -45.07 32.90 -39.49
N THR A 201 -45.71 33.41 -40.54
CA THR A 201 -46.07 34.83 -40.64
C THR A 201 -47.23 35.11 -39.69
N LEU A 202 -47.03 36.06 -38.78
CA LEU A 202 -48.02 36.54 -37.82
C LEU A 202 -48.45 37.95 -38.25
N ASP A 203 -49.62 38.05 -38.84
CA ASP A 203 -50.22 39.32 -39.22
C ASP A 203 -51.04 39.86 -38.04
N VAL A 204 -50.73 41.07 -37.59
CA VAL A 204 -51.38 41.72 -36.45
C VAL A 204 -52.10 42.96 -36.96
N PHE A 205 -53.31 43.18 -36.46
CA PHE A 205 -54.16 44.29 -36.83
C PHE A 205 -54.69 44.97 -35.57
N VAL A 206 -54.79 46.30 -35.62
CA VAL A 206 -55.37 47.14 -34.57
C VAL A 206 -56.38 48.09 -35.18
N VAL A 207 -57.52 48.27 -34.51
CA VAL A 207 -58.56 49.24 -34.87
C VAL A 207 -58.84 50.13 -33.67
N ASP A 208 -58.96 51.43 -33.87
CA ASP A 208 -59.31 52.38 -32.81
C ASP A 208 -60.84 52.58 -32.67
N ALA A 209 -61.28 53.39 -31.72
CA ALA A 209 -62.69 53.63 -31.43
C ALA A 209 -63.45 54.35 -32.56
N ASP A 210 -62.73 55.11 -33.39
CA ASP A 210 -63.28 55.88 -34.51
C ASP A 210 -63.19 55.13 -35.86
N GLY A 211 -62.59 53.94 -35.86
CA GLY A 211 -62.50 53.04 -37.00
C GLY A 211 -61.24 53.21 -37.86
N ALA A 212 -60.21 53.90 -37.37
CA ALA A 212 -58.89 53.89 -38.00
C ALA A 212 -58.22 52.52 -37.78
N GLU A 213 -57.53 52.00 -38.80
CA GLU A 213 -56.88 50.69 -38.77
C GLU A 213 -55.38 50.80 -39.05
N ASP A 214 -54.58 49.96 -38.40
CA ASP A 214 -53.19 49.69 -38.78
C ASP A 214 -52.89 48.19 -38.73
N SER A 215 -51.88 47.75 -39.50
CA SER A 215 -51.50 46.34 -39.58
C SER A 215 -50.00 46.14 -39.79
N ALA A 216 -49.44 45.10 -39.16
CA ALA A 216 -48.03 44.73 -39.28
C ALA A 216 -47.86 43.21 -39.40
N SER A 217 -46.93 42.78 -40.25
CA SER A 217 -46.56 41.38 -40.43
C SER A 217 -45.24 41.08 -39.70
N TYR A 218 -45.27 40.10 -38.81
CA TYR A 218 -44.11 39.62 -38.06
C TYR A 218 -43.80 38.16 -38.39
N THR A 219 -42.65 37.68 -37.93
CA THR A 219 -42.33 36.24 -37.94
C THR A 219 -42.43 35.70 -36.52
N LEU A 220 -43.28 34.70 -36.30
CA LEU A 220 -43.24 33.87 -35.11
C LEU A 220 -42.33 32.67 -35.40
N ALA A 221 -41.20 32.61 -34.69
CA ALA A 221 -40.21 31.54 -34.82
C ALA A 221 -40.16 30.73 -33.52
N ILE A 222 -40.38 29.43 -33.64
CA ILE A 222 -40.37 28.45 -32.56
C ILE A 222 -39.45 27.32 -33.02
N ASP A 223 -38.29 27.16 -32.39
CA ASP A 223 -37.24 26.21 -32.77
C ASP A 223 -37.16 25.04 -31.74
N GLU A 224 -36.62 23.87 -32.09
CA GLU A 224 -36.51 22.73 -31.14
C GLU A 224 -35.54 22.98 -29.96
N GLY A 225 -34.66 23.98 -30.05
CA GLY A 225 -33.60 24.21 -29.06
C GLY A 225 -32.46 23.18 -29.13
N LEU A 226 -31.49 23.27 -28.22
CA LEU A 226 -30.49 22.20 -28.06
C LEU A 226 -31.11 21.06 -27.24
N PRO A 227 -30.90 19.79 -27.59
CA PRO A 227 -31.43 18.67 -26.81
C PRO A 227 -30.85 18.69 -25.40
N LEU A 228 -31.66 18.32 -24.40
CA LEU A 228 -31.21 18.16 -23.02
C LEU A 228 -30.10 17.10 -22.97
N THR A 229 -28.97 17.42 -22.33
CA THR A 229 -27.85 16.52 -22.10
C THR A 229 -27.30 16.68 -20.70
N ILE A 230 -26.87 15.56 -20.08
CA ILE A 230 -26.09 15.61 -18.83
C ILE A 230 -24.62 15.73 -19.19
N ASP A 231 -23.96 16.78 -18.69
CA ASP A 231 -22.56 17.09 -18.98
C ASP A 231 -21.60 16.40 -18.00
N THR A 232 -22.07 16.03 -16.81
CA THR A 232 -21.28 15.30 -15.82
C THR A 232 -21.00 13.88 -16.30
N THR A 233 -19.73 13.51 -16.37
CA THR A 233 -19.28 12.18 -16.82
C THR A 233 -18.66 11.34 -15.72
N GLU A 234 -18.27 11.96 -14.60
CA GLU A 234 -17.69 11.30 -13.43
C GLU A 234 -18.06 12.07 -12.15
N LEU A 235 -18.05 11.36 -11.03
CA LEU A 235 -18.15 11.95 -9.70
C LEU A 235 -16.75 11.93 -9.04
N PRO A 236 -16.40 12.95 -8.24
CA PRO A 236 -15.21 12.87 -7.39
C PRO A 236 -15.31 11.67 -6.46
N ASP A 237 -14.20 11.00 -6.18
CA ASP A 237 -14.15 9.99 -5.13
C ASP A 237 -14.17 10.66 -3.74
N GLY A 238 -14.88 10.07 -2.79
CA GLY A 238 -14.91 10.52 -1.39
C GLY A 238 -14.17 9.57 -0.44
N ARG A 239 -14.13 9.91 0.84
CA ARG A 239 -13.52 9.10 1.90
C ARG A 239 -14.49 8.91 3.06
N THR A 240 -14.38 7.79 3.77
CA THR A 240 -15.18 7.55 4.97
C THR A 240 -14.90 8.61 6.04
N GLY A 241 -15.96 9.20 6.59
CA GLY A 241 -15.89 10.21 7.64
C GLY A 241 -15.76 11.66 7.14
N ASP A 242 -15.41 11.86 5.87
CA ASP A 242 -15.26 13.20 5.28
C ASP A 242 -16.60 13.73 4.72
N ASP A 243 -16.74 15.06 4.71
CA ASP A 243 -17.82 15.74 3.99
C ASP A 243 -17.62 15.56 2.47
N TYR A 244 -18.63 15.02 1.81
CA TYR A 244 -18.65 14.85 0.37
C TYR A 244 -19.49 15.94 -0.31
N THR A 245 -18.98 16.47 -1.43
CA THR A 245 -19.74 17.37 -2.31
C THR A 245 -19.39 17.11 -3.78
N ALA A 246 -20.42 16.98 -4.61
CA ALA A 246 -20.30 16.91 -6.06
C ALA A 246 -21.40 17.74 -6.73
N GLN A 247 -21.11 18.27 -7.92
CA GLN A 247 -22.02 19.11 -8.69
C GLN A 247 -22.38 18.42 -9.99
N LEU A 248 -23.68 18.12 -10.17
CA LEU A 248 -24.20 17.66 -11.45
C LEU A 248 -24.45 18.86 -12.37
N ALA A 249 -24.19 18.68 -13.67
CA ALA A 249 -24.36 19.71 -14.68
C ALA A 249 -25.10 19.15 -15.90
N ALA A 250 -25.95 19.98 -16.48
CA ALA A 250 -26.70 19.68 -17.70
C ALA A 250 -26.74 20.92 -18.60
N SER A 251 -26.90 20.68 -19.90
CA SER A 251 -27.01 21.70 -20.94
C SER A 251 -28.12 21.32 -21.92
N GLY A 252 -28.52 22.29 -22.77
CA GLY A 252 -29.69 22.14 -23.64
C GLY A 252 -31.02 22.17 -22.87
N GLY A 253 -32.14 21.87 -23.52
CA GLY A 253 -33.47 21.93 -22.91
C GLY A 253 -33.88 23.33 -22.39
N LEU A 254 -35.01 23.40 -21.72
CA LEU A 254 -35.59 24.59 -21.10
C LEU A 254 -35.27 24.66 -19.60
N THR A 255 -34.76 25.79 -19.12
CA THR A 255 -34.54 26.00 -17.69
C THR A 255 -35.86 26.37 -16.97
N PRO A 256 -35.99 26.10 -15.65
CA PRO A 256 -35.01 25.47 -14.75
C PRO A 256 -34.96 23.94 -14.90
N TYR A 257 -33.80 23.36 -14.60
CA TYR A 257 -33.64 21.91 -14.50
C TYR A 257 -34.06 21.38 -13.13
N ARG A 258 -34.49 20.12 -13.08
CA ARG A 258 -34.83 19.39 -11.86
C ARG A 258 -34.08 18.07 -11.83
N TRP A 259 -33.27 17.89 -10.80
CA TRP A 259 -32.43 16.71 -10.60
C TRP A 259 -33.10 15.70 -9.67
N SER A 260 -32.97 14.42 -9.99
CA SER A 260 -33.44 13.34 -9.13
C SER A 260 -32.53 12.13 -9.23
N ALA A 261 -32.61 11.26 -8.22
CA ALA A 261 -32.00 9.93 -8.25
C ALA A 261 -33.13 8.89 -8.26
N PRO A 262 -33.41 8.22 -9.39
CA PRO A 262 -34.50 7.24 -9.48
C PRO A 262 -34.34 6.05 -8.52
N SER A 263 -33.09 5.72 -8.18
CA SER A 263 -32.74 4.74 -7.16
C SER A 263 -32.36 5.42 -5.85
N ALA A 264 -32.58 4.76 -4.73
CA ALA A 264 -32.14 5.27 -3.43
C ALA A 264 -30.62 5.51 -3.44
N LEU A 265 -30.22 6.72 -3.03
CA LEU A 265 -28.82 7.05 -2.80
C LEU A 265 -28.25 6.19 -1.65
N PRO A 266 -26.92 5.97 -1.61
CA PRO A 266 -26.28 5.36 -0.45
C PRO A 266 -26.64 6.12 0.83
N GLU A 267 -26.69 5.39 1.95
CA GLU A 267 -27.02 5.97 3.25
C GLU A 267 -26.04 7.11 3.60
N GLY A 268 -26.58 8.24 4.07
CA GLY A 268 -25.81 9.43 4.40
C GLY A 268 -25.68 10.47 3.29
N PHE A 269 -26.22 10.21 2.09
CA PHE A 269 -26.17 11.14 0.96
C PHE A 269 -27.54 11.71 0.58
N SER A 270 -27.53 12.93 0.06
CA SER A 270 -28.70 13.66 -0.41
C SER A 270 -28.36 14.44 -1.68
N LEU A 271 -29.31 14.49 -2.62
CA LEU A 271 -29.23 15.28 -3.84
C LEU A 271 -30.20 16.45 -3.72
N ASP A 272 -29.69 17.66 -3.91
CA ASP A 272 -30.51 18.86 -4.01
C ASP A 272 -31.16 18.94 -5.41
N GLU A 273 -32.49 18.92 -5.46
CA GLU A 273 -33.27 18.82 -6.71
C GLU A 273 -33.07 20.04 -7.63
N GLU A 274 -32.89 21.24 -7.06
CA GLU A 274 -32.82 22.47 -7.85
C GLU A 274 -31.40 22.76 -8.35
N SER A 275 -30.40 22.59 -7.48
CA SER A 275 -29.01 22.87 -7.82
C SER A 275 -28.28 21.68 -8.45
N GLY A 276 -28.75 20.44 -8.26
CA GLY A 276 -28.02 19.23 -8.67
C GLY A 276 -26.81 18.92 -7.79
N ARG A 277 -26.73 19.51 -6.58
CA ARG A 277 -25.62 19.28 -5.65
C ARG A 277 -25.83 18.02 -4.82
N LEU A 278 -24.94 17.04 -4.98
CA LEU A 278 -24.89 15.83 -4.17
C LEU A 278 -24.00 16.09 -2.94
N THR A 279 -24.54 15.90 -1.74
CA THR A 279 -23.81 16.09 -0.48
C THR A 279 -24.06 14.96 0.51
N GLY A 280 -23.11 14.70 1.40
CA GLY A 280 -23.29 13.70 2.44
C GLY A 280 -22.02 13.33 3.18
N ILE A 281 -22.15 12.40 4.12
CA ILE A 281 -21.05 11.77 4.85
C ILE A 281 -21.38 10.27 4.94
N SER A 282 -20.39 9.41 4.76
CA SER A 282 -20.54 7.98 5.03
C SER A 282 -19.48 7.47 5.97
N SER A 283 -19.82 6.54 6.86
CA SER A 283 -18.87 5.85 7.74
C SER A 283 -18.35 4.54 7.15
N VAL A 284 -18.85 4.12 5.98
CA VAL A 284 -18.50 2.85 5.34
C VAL A 284 -18.14 3.09 3.89
N GLY A 285 -17.04 2.50 3.43
CA GLY A 285 -16.63 2.61 2.04
C GLY A 285 -17.49 1.77 1.09
N PHE A 286 -17.65 2.23 -0.15
CA PHE A 286 -18.34 1.52 -1.22
C PHE A 286 -17.87 1.97 -2.60
N ASP A 287 -18.07 1.11 -3.59
CA ASP A 287 -17.96 1.42 -5.02
C ASP A 287 -19.22 0.87 -5.72
N ARG A 288 -20.06 1.75 -6.26
CA ARG A 288 -21.28 1.35 -6.99
C ARG A 288 -21.70 2.39 -8.02
N GLU A 289 -22.44 1.95 -9.03
CA GLU A 289 -23.10 2.88 -9.95
C GLU A 289 -24.38 3.46 -9.34
N VAL A 290 -24.57 4.76 -9.50
CA VAL A 290 -25.80 5.48 -9.14
C VAL A 290 -26.37 6.13 -10.39
N GLU A 291 -27.68 5.97 -10.60
CA GLU A 291 -28.40 6.64 -11.66
C GLU A 291 -28.86 8.03 -11.21
N PHE A 292 -28.50 9.04 -11.99
CA PHE A 292 -28.99 10.41 -11.87
C PHE A 292 -29.85 10.75 -13.08
N ARG A 293 -30.92 11.51 -12.83
CA ARG A 293 -31.85 11.98 -13.84
C ARG A 293 -31.99 13.50 -13.75
N VAL A 294 -32.06 14.14 -14.91
CA VAL A 294 -32.43 15.55 -15.05
C VAL A 294 -33.66 15.68 -15.92
N ALA A 295 -34.61 16.52 -15.49
CA ALA A 295 -35.75 16.95 -16.27
C ALA A 295 -35.66 18.46 -16.52
N ASP A 296 -36.03 18.91 -17.70
CA ASP A 296 -36.12 20.33 -18.04
C ASP A 296 -37.55 20.87 -17.80
N ALA A 297 -37.77 22.17 -18.02
CA ALA A 297 -39.08 22.80 -17.86
C ALA A 297 -40.08 22.47 -18.99
N GLY A 298 -39.59 21.96 -20.14
CA GLY A 298 -40.40 21.48 -21.27
C GLY A 298 -40.94 20.05 -21.07
N GLY A 299 -40.36 19.31 -20.12
CA GLY A 299 -40.71 17.93 -19.81
C GLY A 299 -39.78 16.89 -20.43
N ASP A 300 -38.68 17.31 -21.07
CA ASP A 300 -37.64 16.41 -21.55
C ASP A 300 -36.84 15.84 -20.37
N GLU A 301 -36.50 14.56 -20.43
CA GLU A 301 -35.73 13.86 -19.40
C GLU A 301 -34.47 13.22 -19.98
N GLN A 302 -33.39 13.21 -19.19
CA GLN A 302 -32.18 12.41 -19.44
C GLN A 302 -31.74 11.70 -18.16
N SER A 303 -31.15 10.50 -18.32
CA SER A 303 -30.56 9.72 -17.23
C SER A 303 -29.10 9.38 -17.55
N ILE A 304 -28.25 9.35 -16.53
CA ILE A 304 -26.88 8.82 -16.61
C ILE A 304 -26.59 7.94 -15.39
N ARG A 305 -25.76 6.91 -15.57
CA ARG A 305 -25.19 6.15 -14.45
C ARG A 305 -23.74 6.57 -14.26
N LEU A 306 -23.42 7.00 -13.05
CA LEU A 306 -22.06 7.40 -12.69
C LEU A 306 -21.54 6.46 -11.60
N PRO A 307 -20.26 6.04 -11.67
CA PRO A 307 -19.61 5.40 -10.54
C PRO A 307 -19.57 6.37 -9.37
N PHE A 308 -19.98 5.91 -8.19
CA PHE A 308 -19.94 6.66 -6.96
C PHE A 308 -19.14 5.88 -5.92
N ARG A 309 -18.00 6.45 -5.54
CA ARG A 309 -17.01 5.79 -4.69
C ARG A 309 -16.77 6.58 -3.42
N ILE A 310 -16.81 5.87 -2.30
CA ILE A 310 -16.32 6.32 -1.01
C ILE A 310 -15.28 5.31 -0.55
N ALA A 311 -14.03 5.75 -0.44
CA ALA A 311 -12.93 4.92 -0.01
C ALA A 311 -12.99 4.69 1.51
N SER A 312 -12.82 3.44 1.94
CA SER A 312 -12.55 3.13 3.36
C SER A 312 -11.18 3.69 3.79
N THR A 313 -10.95 3.78 5.10
CA THR A 313 -9.62 4.08 5.66
C THR A 313 -8.56 3.13 5.11
N LEU A 314 -7.44 3.68 4.64
CA LEU A 314 -6.29 2.91 4.17
C LEU A 314 -5.58 2.27 5.36
N GLU A 315 -5.40 0.95 5.34
CA GLU A 315 -4.75 0.19 6.42
C GLU A 315 -3.88 -0.95 5.88
N PHE A 316 -2.76 -1.25 6.55
CA PHE A 316 -1.94 -2.42 6.23
C PHE A 316 -2.50 -3.72 6.81
N VAL A 317 -2.81 -4.66 5.91
CA VAL A 317 -3.17 -6.05 6.25
C VAL A 317 -1.92 -6.85 6.64
N THR A 318 -0.76 -6.57 6.03
CA THR A 318 0.50 -7.26 6.35
C THR A 318 0.84 -7.13 7.83
N SER A 319 1.16 -8.25 8.47
CA SER A 319 1.52 -8.30 9.88
C SER A 319 2.82 -7.55 10.18
N ARG A 320 2.89 -6.91 11.36
CA ARG A 320 4.09 -6.20 11.83
C ARG A 320 5.34 -7.08 11.88
N GLN A 321 5.19 -8.34 12.31
CA GLN A 321 6.26 -9.33 12.28
C GLN A 321 6.30 -9.96 10.88
N LEU A 322 7.34 -9.66 10.11
CA LEU A 322 7.54 -10.24 8.79
C LEU A 322 8.10 -11.66 8.92
N PRO A 323 7.86 -12.53 7.92
CA PRO A 323 8.60 -13.75 7.73
C PRO A 323 10.11 -13.54 7.94
N PRO A 324 10.79 -14.37 8.73
CA PRO A 324 12.22 -14.26 8.91
C PRO A 324 12.95 -14.53 7.58
N ALA A 325 13.95 -13.71 7.29
CA ALA A 325 14.89 -13.97 6.21
C ALA A 325 15.97 -14.94 6.67
N SER A 326 16.34 -15.88 5.81
CA SER A 326 17.41 -16.83 6.10
C SER A 326 18.77 -16.25 5.71
N PRO A 327 19.81 -16.34 6.55
CA PRO A 327 21.11 -15.73 6.27
C PRO A 327 21.66 -16.10 4.88
N GLY A 328 22.10 -15.09 4.12
CA GLY A 328 22.65 -15.27 2.77
C GLY A 328 21.65 -15.74 1.70
N SER A 329 20.35 -15.83 2.02
CA SER A 329 19.31 -16.25 1.07
C SER A 329 18.53 -15.06 0.50
N PRO A 330 17.99 -15.17 -0.74
CA PRO A 330 17.09 -14.16 -1.27
C PRO A 330 15.80 -14.10 -0.44
N TYR A 331 15.26 -12.89 -0.28
CA TYR A 331 14.03 -12.61 0.42
C TYR A 331 13.06 -11.88 -0.50
N LEU A 332 11.76 -12.21 -0.40
CA LEU A 332 10.68 -11.60 -1.15
C LEU A 332 9.44 -11.49 -0.25
N GLN A 333 8.89 -10.29 -0.10
CA GLN A 333 7.69 -10.01 0.68
C GLN A 333 6.83 -8.96 -0.03
N ALA A 334 5.59 -9.30 -0.36
CA ALA A 334 4.60 -8.33 -0.82
C ALA A 334 3.86 -7.72 0.38
N PHE A 335 3.74 -6.40 0.42
CA PHE A 335 2.89 -5.69 1.36
C PHE A 335 1.47 -5.58 0.80
N GLU A 336 0.50 -5.84 1.66
CA GLU A 336 -0.92 -5.82 1.35
C GLU A 336 -1.61 -4.77 2.23
N VAL A 337 -2.49 -4.01 1.60
CA VAL A 337 -3.29 -2.95 2.21
C VAL A 337 -4.75 -3.15 1.85
N GLU A 338 -5.63 -2.64 2.70
CA GLU A 338 -7.07 -2.55 2.45
C GLU A 338 -7.54 -1.09 2.59
N GLY A 339 -8.68 -0.76 1.99
CA GLY A 339 -9.18 0.61 1.91
C GLY A 339 -8.37 1.50 0.96
N GLY A 340 -8.57 2.81 1.05
CA GLY A 340 -8.04 3.78 0.08
C GLY A 340 -8.52 3.55 -1.36
N LEU A 341 -7.90 4.25 -2.30
CA LEU A 341 -8.18 4.14 -3.74
C LEU A 341 -6.94 3.70 -4.53
N PRO A 342 -7.02 2.62 -5.32
CA PRO A 342 -5.89 2.20 -6.15
C PRO A 342 -5.64 3.17 -7.33
N PRO A 343 -4.41 3.23 -7.87
CA PRO A 343 -3.24 2.44 -7.47
C PRO A 343 -2.59 2.93 -6.17
N TYR A 344 -1.92 2.00 -5.50
CA TYR A 344 -1.12 2.28 -4.30
C TYR A 344 0.36 2.46 -4.66
N GLU A 345 1.03 3.36 -3.96
CA GLU A 345 2.48 3.59 -4.08
C GLU A 345 3.15 3.38 -2.73
N PHE A 346 4.07 2.42 -2.65
CA PHE A 346 4.80 2.06 -1.44
C PHE A 346 6.21 2.65 -1.41
N ARG A 347 6.68 3.03 -0.22
CA ARG A 347 8.07 3.43 0.02
C ARG A 347 8.52 3.15 1.44
N VAL A 348 9.83 3.05 1.63
CA VAL A 348 10.43 3.00 2.98
C VAL A 348 10.48 4.43 3.51
N ALA A 349 9.79 4.69 4.62
CA ALA A 349 9.70 6.01 5.24
C ALA A 349 10.77 6.22 6.33
N GLY A 350 11.33 5.15 6.90
CA GLY A 350 12.37 5.25 7.92
C GLY A 350 12.88 3.91 8.43
N GLY A 351 13.88 3.98 9.31
CA GLY A 351 14.59 2.82 9.87
C GLY A 351 15.60 2.21 8.90
N ASP A 352 16.12 1.05 9.27
CA ASP A 352 17.21 0.39 8.55
C ASP A 352 16.70 -0.89 7.90
N LEU A 353 16.71 -0.92 6.56
CA LEU A 353 16.71 -2.18 5.83
C LEU A 353 18.09 -2.86 5.99
N PRO A 354 18.16 -4.20 5.84
CA PRO A 354 19.45 -4.88 5.96
C PRO A 354 20.46 -4.34 4.94
N LEU A 355 21.67 -4.02 5.40
CA LEU A 355 22.79 -3.75 4.50
C LEU A 355 23.16 -5.06 3.81
N GLY A 356 22.82 -5.20 2.53
CA GLY A 356 23.11 -6.42 1.79
C GLY A 356 24.61 -6.69 1.74
N SER A 357 24.99 -7.97 1.83
CA SER A 357 26.35 -8.41 1.55
C SER A 357 26.50 -8.71 0.05
N GLY A 358 27.66 -8.39 -0.56
CA GLY A 358 27.92 -8.73 -1.97
C GLY A 358 27.33 -7.79 -3.03
N GLY A 359 26.85 -6.59 -2.67
CA GLY A 359 26.45 -5.55 -3.63
C GLY A 359 24.99 -5.60 -4.11
N LEU A 360 24.17 -6.51 -3.59
CA LEU A 360 22.71 -6.47 -3.76
C LEU A 360 22.09 -5.62 -2.64
N THR A 361 21.47 -4.51 -3.01
CA THR A 361 20.76 -3.62 -2.08
C THR A 361 19.33 -4.11 -1.89
N TRP A 362 18.83 -4.10 -0.65
CA TRP A 362 17.40 -4.33 -0.40
C TRP A 362 16.57 -3.22 -1.06
N ASN A 363 15.51 -3.60 -1.76
CA ASN A 363 14.68 -2.70 -2.52
C ASN A 363 13.20 -2.96 -2.20
N LEU A 364 12.45 -1.90 -1.92
CA LEU A 364 10.99 -1.95 -1.90
C LEU A 364 10.51 -1.30 -3.19
N SER A 365 9.86 -2.09 -4.04
CA SER A 365 9.26 -1.59 -5.27
C SER A 365 8.03 -0.72 -4.99
N PRO A 366 7.66 0.20 -5.90
CA PRO A 366 6.47 1.05 -5.73
C PRO A 366 5.15 0.26 -5.64
N ASP A 367 5.09 -0.96 -6.19
CA ASP A 367 3.96 -1.89 -6.10
C ASP A 367 3.95 -2.72 -4.79
N GLY A 368 4.86 -2.42 -3.86
CA GLY A 368 4.82 -2.98 -2.51
C GLY A 368 5.58 -4.29 -2.34
N VAL A 369 6.51 -4.63 -3.23
CA VAL A 369 7.32 -5.85 -3.13
C VAL A 369 8.70 -5.51 -2.57
N LEU A 370 8.99 -6.00 -1.37
CA LEU A 370 10.31 -5.94 -0.75
C LEU A 370 11.12 -7.15 -1.18
N GLU A 371 12.26 -6.88 -1.82
CA GLU A 371 13.22 -7.89 -2.26
C GLU A 371 14.64 -7.56 -1.78
N GLY A 372 15.46 -8.58 -1.56
CA GLY A 372 16.86 -8.38 -1.19
C GLY A 372 17.61 -9.66 -0.85
N LEU A 373 18.90 -9.53 -0.57
CA LEU A 373 19.74 -10.62 -0.08
C LEU A 373 20.02 -10.42 1.41
N ALA A 374 19.60 -11.39 2.23
CA ALA A 374 19.79 -11.31 3.67
C ALA A 374 21.28 -11.31 4.06
N PRO A 375 21.69 -10.51 5.06
CA PRO A 375 23.03 -10.60 5.64
C PRO A 375 23.37 -12.02 6.11
N SER A 376 24.66 -12.35 6.12
CA SER A 376 25.14 -13.66 6.61
C SER A 376 25.10 -13.80 8.12
N LEU A 377 25.03 -12.68 8.87
CA LEU A 377 24.91 -12.68 10.32
C LEU A 377 23.45 -12.52 10.74
N GLU A 378 23.05 -13.30 11.74
CA GLU A 378 21.74 -13.15 12.34
C GLU A 378 21.58 -11.77 13.01
N SER A 379 20.48 -11.07 12.71
CA SER A 379 20.15 -9.76 13.26
C SER A 379 18.63 -9.52 13.21
N THR A 380 18.16 -8.42 13.77
CA THR A 380 16.74 -8.01 13.66
C THR A 380 16.70 -6.56 13.19
N TYR A 381 15.91 -6.32 12.15
CA TYR A 381 15.79 -5.01 11.51
C TYR A 381 14.41 -4.42 11.78
N HIS A 382 14.39 -3.11 11.99
CA HIS A 382 13.19 -2.32 12.23
C HIS A 382 13.14 -1.22 11.18
N PHE A 383 12.05 -1.19 10.41
CA PHE A 383 11.84 -0.19 9.38
C PHE A 383 10.36 0.14 9.26
N THR A 384 10.06 1.33 8.75
CA THR A 384 8.71 1.83 8.54
C THR A 384 8.42 1.83 7.06
N VAL A 385 7.33 1.19 6.64
CA VAL A 385 6.81 1.28 5.28
C VAL A 385 5.61 2.22 5.29
N GLU A 386 5.58 3.08 4.28
CA GLU A 386 4.48 3.98 4.01
C GLU A 386 3.83 3.59 2.68
N VAL A 387 2.51 3.63 2.64
CA VAL A 387 1.71 3.50 1.43
C VAL A 387 0.93 4.79 1.20
N VAL A 388 0.84 5.21 -0.06
CA VAL A 388 0.00 6.33 -0.50
C VAL A 388 -0.99 5.83 -1.55
N ASP A 389 -2.25 6.22 -1.43
CA ASP A 389 -3.27 5.90 -2.41
C ASP A 389 -3.39 6.98 -3.51
N SER A 390 -4.18 6.73 -4.57
CA SER A 390 -4.28 7.65 -5.71
C SER A 390 -4.90 9.01 -5.37
N ALA A 391 -5.62 9.10 -4.24
CA ALA A 391 -6.23 10.33 -3.73
C ALA A 391 -5.40 10.98 -2.62
N GLY A 392 -4.18 10.48 -2.35
CA GLY A 392 -3.23 11.04 -1.41
C GLY A 392 -3.46 10.70 0.07
N ALA A 393 -4.30 9.71 0.42
CA ALA A 393 -4.23 9.18 1.78
C ALA A 393 -2.93 8.44 1.97
N MET A 394 -2.42 8.55 3.19
CA MET A 394 -1.16 7.97 3.59
C MET A 394 -1.38 7.12 4.82
N GLU A 395 -0.76 5.96 4.84
CA GLU A 395 -0.70 5.10 6.02
C GLU A 395 0.74 4.61 6.20
N SER A 396 1.21 4.56 7.45
CA SER A 396 2.56 4.12 7.80
C SER A 396 2.53 3.04 8.86
N LYS A 397 3.32 1.98 8.68
CA LYS A 397 3.43 0.89 9.66
C LYS A 397 4.87 0.47 9.87
N ASP A 398 5.22 0.27 11.14
CA ASP A 398 6.50 -0.31 11.55
C ASP A 398 6.48 -1.81 11.32
N PHE A 399 7.53 -2.31 10.68
CA PHE A 399 7.79 -3.72 10.42
C PHE A 399 9.06 -4.19 11.11
N ILE A 400 9.06 -5.48 11.44
CA ILE A 400 10.18 -6.18 12.08
C ILE A 400 10.57 -7.32 11.16
N LEU A 401 11.82 -7.31 10.69
CA LEU A 401 12.39 -8.37 9.87
C LEU A 401 13.51 -9.08 10.64
N PRO A 402 13.27 -10.29 11.16
CA PRO A 402 14.32 -11.12 11.71
C PRO A 402 15.16 -11.75 10.59
N VAL A 403 16.49 -11.73 10.74
CA VAL A 403 17.42 -12.55 9.96
C VAL A 403 17.88 -13.68 10.87
N ARG A 404 17.38 -14.90 10.62
CA ARG A 404 17.60 -16.08 11.48
C ARG A 404 17.60 -17.36 10.67
N ASN A 405 18.41 -18.33 11.08
CA ASN A 405 18.39 -19.67 10.50
C ASN A 405 17.35 -20.55 11.21
N LEU A 406 16.16 -20.69 10.61
CA LEU A 406 15.06 -21.47 11.20
C LEU A 406 14.86 -22.84 10.53
N LEU A 407 15.55 -23.10 9.42
CA LEU A 407 15.49 -24.35 8.67
C LEU A 407 16.91 -24.83 8.40
N THR A 408 17.29 -25.92 9.06
CA THR A 408 18.55 -26.61 8.80
C THR A 408 18.34 -27.62 7.68
N VAL A 409 19.19 -27.56 6.66
CA VAL A 409 19.29 -28.57 5.60
C VAL A 409 20.75 -28.96 5.47
N VAL A 410 21.04 -30.25 5.65
CA VAL A 410 22.39 -30.81 5.55
C VAL A 410 22.37 -31.88 4.46
N PRO A 411 23.20 -31.76 3.40
CA PRO A 411 23.25 -32.79 2.36
C PRO A 411 23.82 -34.09 2.94
N SER A 412 23.52 -35.19 2.27
CA SER A 412 23.95 -36.53 2.63
C SER A 412 23.80 -37.42 1.39
N ARG A 413 24.18 -38.70 1.43
CA ARG A 413 24.26 -39.55 0.23
C ARG A 413 22.90 -39.78 -0.40
N GLU A 414 22.68 -39.10 -1.54
CA GLU A 414 21.41 -39.13 -2.28
C GLU A 414 20.21 -38.71 -1.41
N LYS A 415 20.47 -37.93 -0.35
CA LYS A 415 19.49 -37.53 0.65
C LYS A 415 19.88 -36.22 1.33
N ALA A 416 18.98 -35.64 2.11
CA ALA A 416 19.28 -34.49 2.94
C ALA A 416 18.57 -34.62 4.30
N GLY A 417 19.27 -34.26 5.38
CA GLY A 417 18.65 -34.11 6.69
C GLY A 417 18.02 -32.73 6.81
N ILE A 418 16.74 -32.68 7.15
CA ILE A 418 15.99 -31.43 7.33
C ILE A 418 15.52 -31.34 8.76
N ALA A 419 15.68 -30.17 9.37
CA ALA A 419 15.29 -29.93 10.76
C ALA A 419 14.95 -28.46 11.06
N TRP A 420 14.10 -28.24 12.05
CA TRP A 420 13.76 -26.93 12.62
C TRP A 420 13.56 -27.06 14.14
N SER A 421 13.85 -26.00 14.88
CA SER A 421 13.62 -25.98 16.33
C SER A 421 12.18 -25.55 16.63
N PRO A 422 11.33 -26.41 17.22
CA PRO A 422 9.96 -26.03 17.55
C PRO A 422 9.89 -24.88 18.57
N GLY A 423 10.86 -24.82 19.50
CA GLY A 423 10.99 -23.74 20.47
C GLY A 423 11.29 -22.41 19.80
N GLU A 424 12.22 -22.38 18.84
CA GLU A 424 12.53 -21.16 18.10
C GLU A 424 11.36 -20.72 17.21
N LEU A 425 10.71 -21.65 16.51
CA LEU A 425 9.51 -21.33 15.73
C LEU A 425 8.41 -20.72 16.60
N SER A 426 8.14 -21.31 17.77
CA SER A 426 7.13 -20.81 18.68
C SER A 426 7.46 -19.42 19.23
N ARG A 427 8.74 -19.17 19.57
CA ARG A 427 9.21 -17.86 20.03
C ARG A 427 9.06 -16.78 18.95
N GLN A 428 9.42 -17.10 17.72
CA GLN A 428 9.38 -16.17 16.59
C GLN A 428 7.94 -15.92 16.11
N PHE A 429 7.09 -16.95 16.09
CA PHE A 429 5.71 -16.82 15.64
C PHE A 429 4.81 -16.11 16.67
N GLY A 430 5.09 -16.27 17.97
CA GLY A 430 4.32 -15.62 19.04
C GLY A 430 2.90 -16.17 19.22
N ALA A 431 2.58 -17.31 18.61
CA ALA A 431 1.29 -17.99 18.73
C ALA A 431 1.47 -19.53 18.66
N ALA A 432 0.40 -20.25 19.00
CA ALA A 432 0.40 -21.71 18.92
C ALA A 432 0.47 -22.20 17.46
N ILE A 433 1.26 -23.25 17.23
CA ILE A 433 1.49 -23.86 15.91
C ILE A 433 0.72 -25.18 15.85
N ALA A 434 -0.12 -25.34 14.82
CA ALA A 434 -0.87 -26.58 14.57
C ALA A 434 -0.03 -27.65 13.83
N GLY A 435 0.96 -27.20 13.07
CA GLY A 435 1.87 -28.07 12.32
C GLY A 435 2.74 -27.27 11.37
N VAL A 436 3.55 -27.98 10.59
CA VAL A 436 4.44 -27.41 9.59
C VAL A 436 4.35 -28.19 8.29
N THR A 437 4.70 -27.51 7.21
CA THR A 437 4.91 -28.11 5.88
C THR A 437 6.29 -27.73 5.38
N VAL A 438 7.01 -28.69 4.81
CA VAL A 438 8.25 -28.42 4.08
C VAL A 438 8.03 -28.76 2.61
N THR A 439 8.37 -27.82 1.74
CA THR A 439 8.39 -28.01 0.29
C THR A 439 9.82 -28.09 -0.21
N ARG A 440 10.03 -28.75 -1.35
CA ARG A 440 11.30 -28.87 -2.08
C ARG A 440 11.11 -28.42 -3.53
N SER A 441 12.03 -27.60 -4.03
CA SER A 441 12.14 -27.24 -5.45
C SER A 441 13.59 -27.41 -5.96
N GLU A 442 13.75 -27.61 -7.27
CA GLU A 442 15.03 -27.51 -7.99
C GLU A 442 15.29 -26.07 -8.48
N SER A 443 14.28 -25.19 -8.43
CA SER A 443 14.39 -23.78 -8.76
C SER A 443 14.80 -22.98 -7.52
N PRO A 444 15.73 -22.01 -7.66
CA PRO A 444 16.03 -21.05 -6.59
C PRO A 444 14.95 -19.96 -6.44
N ASP A 445 13.94 -19.93 -7.33
CA ASP A 445 12.86 -18.94 -7.30
C ASP A 445 11.98 -19.14 -6.05
N PRO A 446 11.91 -18.15 -5.13
CA PRO A 446 11.13 -18.26 -3.90
C PRO A 446 9.61 -18.30 -4.12
N THR A 447 9.13 -18.02 -5.35
CA THR A 447 7.73 -18.10 -5.75
C THR A 447 7.33 -19.48 -6.29
N ASP A 448 8.30 -20.36 -6.56
CA ASP A 448 8.01 -21.74 -6.93
C ASP A 448 7.37 -22.47 -5.73
N PRO A 449 6.14 -23.01 -5.87
CA PRO A 449 5.49 -23.74 -4.78
C PRO A 449 6.23 -25.02 -4.37
N GLY A 450 7.06 -25.58 -5.26
CA GLY A 450 7.77 -26.83 -5.03
C GLY A 450 6.85 -28.03 -4.81
N THR A 451 7.44 -29.14 -4.35
CA THR A 451 6.74 -30.37 -3.96
C THR A 451 6.72 -30.49 -2.44
N VAL A 452 5.56 -30.78 -1.84
CA VAL A 452 5.47 -31.07 -0.39
C VAL A 452 6.23 -32.38 -0.09
N VAL A 453 7.27 -32.27 0.72
CA VAL A 453 8.10 -33.41 1.17
C VAL A 453 7.87 -33.76 2.65
N TYR A 454 7.26 -32.86 3.41
CA TYR A 454 6.87 -33.11 4.80
C TYR A 454 5.61 -32.34 5.17
N GLN A 455 4.72 -32.96 5.94
CA GLN A 455 3.62 -32.30 6.61
C GLN A 455 3.31 -33.00 7.94
N GLY A 456 3.34 -32.26 9.05
CA GLY A 456 3.13 -32.84 10.37
C GLY A 456 3.50 -31.91 11.53
N THR A 457 3.68 -32.49 12.72
CA THR A 457 4.01 -31.76 13.96
C THR A 457 5.41 -32.07 14.50
N GLY A 458 6.19 -32.86 13.78
CA GLY A 458 7.57 -33.18 14.16
C GLY A 458 8.52 -31.99 13.97
N SER A 459 9.81 -32.26 14.14
CA SER A 459 10.87 -31.26 14.07
C SER A 459 11.94 -31.54 13.03
N ASN A 460 11.91 -32.73 12.43
CA ASN A 460 12.95 -33.19 11.51
C ASN A 460 12.47 -34.38 10.67
N PHE A 461 13.11 -34.59 9.53
CA PHE A 461 12.99 -35.77 8.68
C PHE A 461 14.21 -35.86 7.75
N VAL A 462 14.38 -37.00 7.07
CA VAL A 462 15.35 -37.18 5.98
C VAL A 462 14.60 -37.24 4.65
N ASP A 463 14.99 -36.40 3.70
CA ASP A 463 14.47 -36.45 2.32
C ASP A 463 15.39 -37.29 1.45
N HIS A 464 14.84 -38.28 0.76
CA HIS A 464 15.58 -39.31 0.03
C HIS A 464 15.40 -39.23 -1.48
N GLY A 465 16.27 -39.92 -2.22
CA GLY A 465 16.17 -40.07 -3.67
C GLY A 465 16.59 -38.80 -4.41
N LEU A 466 17.48 -38.02 -3.81
CA LEU A 466 18.02 -36.80 -4.38
C LEU A 466 19.20 -37.12 -5.31
N ALA A 467 19.24 -36.51 -6.48
CA ALA A 467 20.28 -36.79 -7.47
C ALA A 467 21.61 -36.10 -7.11
N THR A 468 22.72 -36.84 -7.19
CA THR A 468 24.07 -36.27 -7.06
C THR A 468 24.30 -35.15 -8.08
N GLY A 469 24.86 -34.03 -7.63
CA GLY A 469 25.08 -32.81 -8.38
C GLY A 469 23.89 -31.83 -8.36
N GLY A 470 22.69 -32.30 -8.01
CA GLY A 470 21.49 -31.48 -7.91
C GLY A 470 21.52 -30.54 -6.71
N THR A 471 21.00 -29.33 -6.89
CA THR A 471 20.77 -28.36 -5.81
C THR A 471 19.28 -28.31 -5.54
N TYR A 472 18.91 -28.48 -4.27
CA TYR A 472 17.52 -28.48 -3.82
C TYR A 472 17.30 -27.34 -2.85
N HIS A 473 16.19 -26.62 -3.06
CA HIS A 473 15.75 -25.48 -2.27
C HIS A 473 14.52 -25.89 -1.45
N TYR A 474 14.57 -25.64 -0.15
CA TYR A 474 13.51 -26.00 0.77
C TYR A 474 12.88 -24.75 1.38
N ALA A 475 11.55 -24.78 1.54
CA ALA A 475 10.81 -23.76 2.28
C ALA A 475 9.97 -24.40 3.38
N LEU A 476 10.11 -23.87 4.59
CA LEU A 476 9.35 -24.23 5.78
C LEU A 476 8.15 -23.30 5.93
N TYR A 477 6.96 -23.87 6.00
CA TYR A 477 5.71 -23.17 6.26
C TYR A 477 5.17 -23.57 7.63
N VAL A 478 4.78 -22.58 8.42
CA VAL A 478 4.15 -22.78 9.73
C VAL A 478 2.65 -22.62 9.58
N HIS A 479 1.89 -23.59 10.10
CA HIS A 479 0.43 -23.58 10.15
C HIS A 479 -0.04 -23.05 11.50
N PRO A 480 -0.64 -21.85 11.56
CA PRO A 480 -1.13 -21.27 12.80
C PRO A 480 -2.31 -22.09 13.38
N ALA A 481 -2.35 -22.25 14.70
CA ALA A 481 -3.49 -22.93 15.34
C ALA A 481 -4.79 -22.10 15.35
N ASP A 482 -4.71 -20.81 15.03
CA ASP A 482 -5.84 -19.89 14.94
C ASP A 482 -6.53 -19.90 13.56
N GLY A 483 -6.09 -20.76 12.63
CA GLY A 483 -6.72 -20.93 11.32
C GLY A 483 -6.33 -19.90 10.27
N ARG A 484 -5.36 -19.01 10.57
CA ARG A 484 -4.74 -18.13 9.57
C ARG A 484 -4.03 -18.93 8.48
N ALA A 485 -3.82 -18.30 7.33
CA ALA A 485 -3.07 -18.89 6.23
C ALA A 485 -1.64 -19.27 6.66
N PRO A 486 -1.04 -20.32 6.07
CA PRO A 486 0.33 -20.71 6.38
C PRO A 486 1.33 -19.60 6.06
N VAL A 487 2.33 -19.41 6.92
CA VAL A 487 3.36 -18.37 6.76
C VAL A 487 4.70 -19.04 6.49
N THR A 488 5.44 -18.53 5.49
CA THR A 488 6.81 -18.99 5.24
C THR A 488 7.72 -18.56 6.39
N PHE A 489 8.51 -19.47 6.93
CA PHE A 489 9.29 -19.27 8.15
C PHE A 489 10.77 -19.58 8.00
N GLY A 490 11.19 -20.17 6.89
CA GLY A 490 12.61 -20.42 6.66
C GLY A 490 12.82 -20.96 5.27
N ARG A 491 13.95 -20.58 4.68
CA ARG A 491 14.42 -21.14 3.42
C ARG A 491 15.86 -21.61 3.60
N ALA A 492 16.17 -22.72 2.99
CA ALA A 492 17.53 -23.27 2.97
C ALA A 492 17.72 -24.06 1.70
N SER A 493 18.97 -24.29 1.32
CA SER A 493 19.29 -25.09 0.15
C SER A 493 20.52 -25.92 0.39
N ALA A 494 20.59 -27.07 -0.26
CA ALA A 494 21.75 -27.94 -0.22
C ALA A 494 22.01 -28.54 -1.61
N GLN A 495 23.28 -28.63 -1.98
CA GLN A 495 23.72 -29.38 -3.14
C GLN A 495 24.10 -30.80 -2.70
N ILE A 496 23.60 -31.81 -3.41
CA ILE A 496 23.92 -33.20 -3.11
C ILE A 496 25.25 -33.54 -3.74
N LEU A 497 26.29 -33.66 -2.92
CA LEU A 497 27.65 -33.90 -3.39
C LEU A 497 27.89 -35.40 -3.69
N PRO A 498 28.88 -35.74 -4.53
CA PRO A 498 29.34 -37.11 -4.68
C PRO A 498 29.98 -37.61 -3.37
N PHE A 499 29.67 -38.86 -3.00
CA PHE A 499 30.18 -39.47 -1.77
C PHE A 499 31.40 -40.37 -2.02
N VAL A 500 32.43 -40.19 -1.20
CA VAL A 500 33.63 -41.04 -1.17
C VAL A 500 33.79 -41.69 0.19
N ARG A 501 34.46 -42.85 0.24
CA ARG A 501 34.75 -43.55 1.51
C ARG A 501 36.11 -43.21 2.12
N GLY A 502 36.94 -42.49 1.37
CA GLY A 502 38.22 -41.96 1.86
C GLY A 502 38.03 -40.52 2.33
N ARG A 503 39.12 -39.93 2.84
CA ARG A 503 39.13 -38.52 3.26
C ARG A 503 38.71 -37.61 2.11
N ALA A 504 37.66 -36.82 2.33
CA ALA A 504 37.23 -35.77 1.43
C ALA A 504 38.34 -34.72 1.24
N THR A 505 38.40 -34.16 0.03
CA THR A 505 39.12 -32.89 -0.17
C THR A 505 38.19 -31.76 0.22
N GLN A 506 38.66 -30.81 1.03
CA GLN A 506 37.87 -29.66 1.46
C GLN A 506 37.14 -29.01 0.27
N GLY A 507 35.80 -29.08 0.29
CA GLY A 507 34.93 -28.46 -0.72
C GLY A 507 34.72 -29.24 -2.03
N ALA A 508 35.13 -30.51 -2.15
CA ALA A 508 35.03 -31.26 -3.42
C ALA A 508 34.20 -32.56 -3.39
N THR A 509 34.04 -33.20 -2.23
CA THR A 509 33.32 -34.49 -2.08
C THR A 509 32.85 -34.64 -0.64
N ALA A 510 31.65 -35.19 -0.41
CA ALA A 510 31.20 -35.54 0.93
C ALA A 510 31.69 -36.95 1.31
N ASP A 511 31.86 -37.22 2.60
CA ASP A 511 32.34 -38.51 3.10
C ASP A 511 31.57 -38.95 4.37
N PRO A 512 31.69 -40.19 4.88
CA PRO A 512 30.92 -40.64 6.03
C PRO A 512 31.49 -40.13 7.37
N PHE A 513 32.53 -39.32 7.38
CA PHE A 513 33.24 -38.92 8.60
C PHE A 513 32.75 -37.57 9.10
N VAL A 514 33.11 -37.23 10.34
CA VAL A 514 32.83 -35.90 10.89
C VAL A 514 33.66 -34.84 10.16
N ASP A 515 33.11 -33.65 9.97
CA ASP A 515 33.75 -32.60 9.16
C ASP A 515 34.52 -31.57 9.99
N ALA A 516 34.03 -31.30 11.20
CA ALA A 516 34.56 -30.22 12.01
C ALA A 516 34.53 -30.52 13.51
N VAL A 517 35.55 -29.99 14.20
CA VAL A 517 35.57 -29.87 15.65
C VAL A 517 34.98 -28.52 16.04
N LYS A 518 33.78 -28.51 16.63
CA LYS A 518 33.09 -27.29 17.06
C LYS A 518 33.60 -26.76 18.40
N VAL A 519 33.80 -27.66 19.34
CA VAL A 519 34.26 -27.33 20.69
C VAL A 519 35.29 -28.36 21.09
N PHE A 520 36.41 -27.90 21.62
CA PHE A 520 37.44 -28.75 22.20
C PHE A 520 37.82 -28.19 23.57
N ARG A 521 37.66 -29.03 24.61
CA ARG A 521 37.89 -28.68 26.02
C ARG A 521 38.74 -29.78 26.67
N PRO A 522 40.07 -29.79 26.45
CA PRO A 522 40.97 -30.65 27.20
C PRO A 522 41.13 -30.14 28.64
N LEU A 523 41.43 -31.02 29.61
CA LEU A 523 41.68 -30.62 31.00
C LEU A 523 43.08 -30.01 31.21
N ALA A 524 44.10 -30.59 30.57
CA ALA A 524 45.48 -30.07 30.44
C ALA A 524 46.12 -30.67 29.15
N ALA A 525 47.42 -30.47 28.94
CA ALA A 525 48.15 -31.08 27.83
C ALA A 525 48.34 -32.60 28.07
N GLY A 526 47.28 -33.38 27.86
CA GLY A 526 47.19 -34.81 28.13
C GLY A 526 47.93 -35.72 27.15
N GLY A 527 49.18 -35.39 26.79
CA GLY A 527 49.99 -36.21 25.87
C GLY A 527 49.91 -35.76 24.41
N HIS A 528 50.02 -36.72 23.48
CA HIS A 528 50.10 -36.44 22.04
C HIS A 528 48.79 -35.82 21.50
N GLY A 529 48.89 -34.82 20.63
CA GLY A 529 47.72 -34.16 20.04
C GLY A 529 46.99 -33.16 20.97
N ALA A 530 47.32 -33.09 22.26
CA ALA A 530 46.65 -32.16 23.19
C ALA A 530 46.94 -30.66 22.91
N ALA A 531 47.96 -30.35 22.12
CA ALA A 531 48.37 -28.99 21.76
C ALA A 531 47.82 -28.47 20.42
N PHE A 532 47.17 -29.33 19.61
CA PHE A 532 46.69 -28.99 18.26
C PHE A 532 45.51 -29.87 17.86
N LEU A 533 44.51 -29.33 17.15
CA LEU A 533 43.40 -30.11 16.60
C LEU A 533 43.87 -30.90 15.36
N PRO A 534 44.06 -32.21 15.46
CA PRO A 534 44.63 -32.99 14.39
C PRO A 534 43.61 -33.20 13.26
N LEU A 535 44.10 -33.24 12.02
CA LEU A 535 43.25 -33.46 10.85
C LEU A 535 42.72 -34.89 10.78
N ASN A 536 43.30 -35.84 11.51
CA ASN A 536 42.92 -37.26 11.43
C ASN A 536 41.43 -37.47 11.78
N VAL A 537 40.93 -36.76 12.81
CA VAL A 537 39.54 -36.85 13.32
C VAL A 537 38.49 -36.61 12.24
N THR A 538 38.78 -35.74 11.27
CA THR A 538 37.85 -35.39 10.19
C THR A 538 38.05 -36.25 8.93
N GLY A 539 38.33 -37.54 9.12
CA GLY A 539 38.50 -38.48 8.03
C GLY A 539 38.58 -39.92 8.52
N PRO A 540 39.07 -40.87 7.68
CA PRO A 540 39.03 -42.29 8.00
C PRO A 540 39.95 -42.65 9.18
N PRO A 541 39.60 -43.68 9.97
CA PRO A 541 40.45 -44.16 11.06
C PRO A 541 41.79 -44.70 10.54
N ASP A 542 42.84 -44.56 11.34
CA ASP A 542 44.11 -45.22 11.14
C ASP A 542 43.97 -46.72 11.43
N GLY A 543 44.05 -47.56 10.39
CA GLY A 543 43.92 -49.01 10.48
C GLY A 543 45.03 -49.74 11.24
N ARG A 544 45.92 -49.03 11.95
CA ARG A 544 47.05 -49.58 12.73
C ARG A 544 46.74 -49.85 14.20
N GLY A 545 45.57 -49.43 14.70
CA GLY A 545 45.23 -49.46 16.13
C GLY A 545 45.32 -50.83 16.83
N THR A 546 45.41 -51.95 16.10
CA THR A 546 45.46 -53.29 16.70
C THR A 546 46.78 -53.62 17.44
N TYR A 547 47.92 -53.06 17.01
CA TYR A 547 49.25 -53.49 17.50
C TYR A 547 50.27 -52.37 17.77
N ALA A 548 49.98 -51.12 17.40
CA ALA A 548 50.87 -49.98 17.65
C ALA A 548 50.05 -48.74 18.04
N PRO A 549 50.40 -48.05 19.14
CA PRO A 549 49.73 -46.81 19.49
C PRO A 549 50.08 -45.72 18.47
N ALA A 550 49.09 -44.90 18.12
CA ALA A 550 49.36 -43.62 17.49
C ALA A 550 50.22 -42.78 18.44
N SER A 551 51.29 -42.19 17.92
CA SER A 551 52.29 -41.49 18.76
C SER A 551 52.70 -40.15 18.18
N ALA A 552 52.19 -39.78 17.01
CA ALA A 552 52.39 -38.45 16.46
C ALA A 552 51.23 -37.52 16.80
N ALA A 553 51.53 -36.24 17.02
CA ALA A 553 50.53 -35.22 17.41
C ALA A 553 49.48 -34.91 16.30
N ASN A 554 49.65 -35.45 15.10
CA ASN A 554 48.71 -35.32 13.98
C ASN A 554 47.90 -36.61 13.72
N GLU A 555 48.06 -37.63 14.56
CA GLU A 555 47.43 -38.96 14.40
C GLU A 555 46.26 -39.22 15.35
N VAL A 556 46.07 -38.45 16.43
CA VAL A 556 44.95 -38.60 17.41
C VAL A 556 44.65 -37.31 18.15
N LEU A 557 43.39 -37.12 18.56
CA LEU A 557 42.94 -36.05 19.46
C LEU A 557 42.76 -36.62 20.86
N SER A 558 43.66 -36.29 21.79
CA SER A 558 43.62 -36.81 23.15
C SER A 558 42.69 -36.00 24.07
N LEU A 559 41.78 -36.70 24.74
CA LEU A 559 40.85 -36.19 25.74
C LEU A 559 41.27 -36.65 27.13
N GLN A 560 42.07 -35.84 27.81
CA GLN A 560 42.62 -36.19 29.13
C GLN A 560 41.54 -36.53 30.17
N ALA A 561 41.72 -37.63 30.90
CA ALA A 561 40.81 -38.12 31.94
C ALA A 561 41.06 -37.51 33.33
N ARG A 562 42.09 -36.68 33.51
CA ARG A 562 42.46 -36.10 34.81
C ARG A 562 42.89 -34.66 34.69
N ASP A 563 42.51 -33.86 35.69
CA ASP A 563 43.10 -32.55 35.95
C ASP A 563 44.49 -32.73 36.57
N ALA A 564 45.46 -31.91 36.17
CA ALA A 564 46.84 -31.97 36.67
C ALA A 564 46.92 -31.72 38.20
N ASP A 565 45.98 -30.94 38.73
CA ASP A 565 45.95 -30.55 40.15
C ASP A 565 44.88 -31.30 40.98
N PHE A 566 44.16 -32.26 40.38
CA PHE A 566 43.05 -33.00 41.01
C PHE A 566 42.01 -32.08 41.68
N SER A 567 41.83 -30.87 41.13
CA SER A 567 41.08 -29.80 41.77
C SER A 567 39.63 -29.71 41.30
N LEU A 568 39.33 -30.30 40.13
CA LEU A 568 37.99 -30.33 39.57
C LEU A 568 37.07 -31.30 40.34
N PRO A 569 35.80 -30.91 40.58
CA PRO A 569 34.82 -31.82 41.13
C PRO A 569 34.55 -32.99 40.16
N LEU A 570 34.14 -34.13 40.73
CA LEU A 570 33.97 -35.43 40.03
C LEU A 570 32.97 -35.39 38.84
N ASP A 571 32.20 -34.32 38.67
CA ASP A 571 31.24 -34.10 37.59
C ASP A 571 31.80 -33.31 36.39
N ALA A 572 33.02 -32.77 36.49
CA ALA A 572 33.77 -32.11 35.41
C ALA A 572 34.93 -32.99 34.86
N ALA A 573 34.80 -34.30 35.02
CA ALA A 573 35.95 -35.19 35.23
C ALA A 573 36.83 -35.56 34.03
N GLY A 574 36.49 -35.15 32.81
CA GLY A 574 37.28 -35.51 31.62
C GLY A 574 37.18 -34.47 30.52
N GLY A 575 38.21 -34.44 29.70
CA GLY A 575 38.26 -33.62 28.50
C GLY A 575 37.13 -34.01 27.54
N SER A 576 36.65 -33.05 26.77
CA SER A 576 35.54 -33.26 25.84
C SER A 576 35.77 -32.60 24.49
N VAL A 577 35.14 -33.18 23.48
CA VAL A 577 35.10 -32.65 22.11
C VAL A 577 33.66 -32.72 21.60
N VAL A 578 33.25 -31.69 20.87
CA VAL A 578 32.03 -31.66 20.08
C VAL A 578 32.40 -31.66 18.61
N LEU A 579 31.88 -32.64 17.90
CA LEU A 579 32.08 -32.88 16.47
C LEU A 579 30.77 -32.62 15.74
N SER A 580 30.86 -32.20 14.48
CA SER A 580 29.71 -32.00 13.62
C SER A 580 29.91 -32.61 12.25
N PHE A 581 28.84 -33.18 11.71
CA PHE A 581 28.69 -33.42 10.28
C PHE A 581 28.12 -32.14 9.62
N GLU A 582 28.80 -31.66 8.59
CA GLU A 582 28.53 -30.44 7.83
C GLU A 582 28.12 -30.73 6.39
N ASP A 583 28.70 -31.76 5.76
CA ASP A 583 28.33 -32.20 4.41
C ASP A 583 27.73 -33.61 4.37
N ASN A 584 27.39 -34.12 5.55
CA ASN A 584 26.69 -35.38 5.75
C ASN A 584 25.82 -35.38 7.01
N ILE A 585 25.08 -36.47 7.26
CA ILE A 585 24.30 -36.71 8.47
C ILE A 585 24.52 -38.13 8.99
N VAL A 586 24.14 -38.36 10.25
CA VAL A 586 23.88 -39.71 10.76
C VAL A 586 22.37 -39.91 10.74
N GLU A 587 21.89 -40.68 9.78
CA GLU A 587 20.49 -41.09 9.72
C GLU A 587 20.24 -42.25 10.68
N LEU A 588 19.11 -42.19 11.41
CA LEU A 588 18.70 -43.27 12.28
C LEU A 588 18.10 -44.41 11.45
N GLY A 589 18.61 -45.62 11.64
CA GLY A 589 18.12 -46.82 10.99
C GLY A 589 18.20 -48.05 11.89
N PRO A 590 17.79 -49.22 11.40
CA PRO A 590 17.87 -50.43 12.19
C PRO A 590 19.33 -50.78 12.57
N GLY A 591 19.59 -50.88 13.86
CA GLY A 591 20.91 -51.29 14.38
C GLY A 591 21.78 -50.10 14.74
N GLU A 592 23.10 -50.23 14.58
CA GLU A 592 24.04 -49.18 14.97
C GLU A 592 24.13 -48.10 13.87
N ASP A 593 24.09 -46.82 14.26
CA ASP A 593 23.96 -45.67 13.35
C ASP A 593 25.28 -44.93 13.11
N PHE A 594 26.20 -44.99 14.06
CA PHE A 594 27.55 -44.44 13.92
C PHE A 594 28.57 -45.25 14.70
N THR A 595 29.84 -45.11 14.34
CA THR A 595 30.98 -45.77 15.00
C THR A 595 32.01 -44.73 15.40
N ILE A 596 32.48 -44.85 16.64
CA ILE A 596 33.62 -44.08 17.15
C ILE A 596 34.84 -44.99 17.15
N PHE A 597 35.92 -44.48 16.56
CA PHE A 597 37.21 -45.16 16.51
C PHE A 597 38.17 -44.51 17.49
N GLU A 598 38.68 -45.35 18.37
CA GLU A 598 39.81 -45.07 19.24
C GLU A 598 40.89 -46.12 18.96
N ASN A 599 42.14 -45.75 19.19
CA ASN A 599 43.28 -46.65 19.09
C ASN A 599 43.44 -47.54 20.32
N VAL A 600 42.40 -48.31 20.67
CA VAL A 600 42.48 -49.36 21.70
C VAL A 600 43.41 -50.47 21.21
N PHE A 601 44.48 -50.80 21.95
CA PHE A 601 45.45 -51.83 21.56
C PHE A 601 45.53 -53.00 22.55
N PHE A 602 45.91 -54.18 22.03
CA PHE A 602 46.01 -55.41 22.82
C PHE A 602 47.31 -55.48 23.62
N ILE A 603 47.21 -55.74 24.91
CA ILE A 603 48.36 -55.86 25.80
C ILE A 603 49.07 -57.19 25.48
N SER A 604 50.31 -57.09 24.98
CA SER A 604 51.10 -58.27 24.54
C SER A 604 50.36 -59.17 23.52
N GLY A 605 49.42 -58.61 22.76
CA GLY A 605 48.61 -59.34 21.78
C GLY A 605 47.46 -60.17 22.36
N ASP A 606 47.15 -60.07 23.66
CA ASP A 606 45.99 -60.73 24.27
C ASP A 606 44.70 -59.93 24.02
N PRO A 607 43.73 -60.45 23.26
CA PRO A 607 42.48 -59.72 22.97
C PRO A 607 41.57 -59.56 24.19
N ASN A 608 41.85 -60.24 25.31
CA ASN A 608 41.13 -60.13 26.58
C ASN A 608 41.80 -59.13 27.55
N GLN A 609 42.91 -58.51 27.17
CA GLN A 609 43.59 -57.47 27.96
C GLN A 609 43.87 -56.28 27.06
N ARG A 610 43.21 -55.16 27.33
CA ARG A 610 43.28 -53.96 26.49
C ARG A 610 43.56 -52.74 27.34
N PHE A 611 44.20 -51.73 26.73
CA PHE A 611 44.23 -50.41 27.34
C PHE A 611 42.88 -49.74 27.13
N MET A 612 42.06 -49.70 28.18
CA MET A 612 40.70 -49.16 28.12
C MET A 612 40.71 -47.70 28.55
N GLU A 613 40.27 -46.81 27.67
CA GLU A 613 40.20 -45.37 27.91
C GLU A 613 38.76 -44.86 27.69
N PRO A 614 37.80 -45.35 28.48
CA PRO A 614 36.38 -45.20 28.16
C PRO A 614 35.93 -43.74 28.06
N ALA A 615 35.09 -43.45 27.07
CA ALA A 615 34.40 -42.17 26.93
C ALA A 615 32.88 -42.32 26.93
N ILE A 616 32.20 -41.33 27.50
CA ILE A 616 30.75 -41.16 27.37
C ILE A 616 30.43 -40.46 26.05
N VAL A 617 29.31 -40.87 25.47
CA VAL A 617 28.87 -40.37 24.17
C VAL A 617 27.52 -39.70 24.32
N SER A 618 27.40 -38.51 23.74
CA SER A 618 26.12 -37.80 23.61
C SER A 618 25.91 -37.38 22.16
N VAL A 619 24.67 -37.36 21.72
CA VAL A 619 24.29 -36.95 20.37
C VAL A 619 23.30 -35.80 20.42
N ALA A 620 23.26 -35.00 19.36
CA ALA A 620 22.28 -33.93 19.24
C ALA A 620 21.97 -33.63 17.77
N LEU A 621 20.76 -33.13 17.53
CA LEU A 621 20.37 -32.55 16.26
C LEU A 621 20.74 -31.06 16.20
N PHE A 622 20.50 -30.33 17.30
CA PHE A 622 20.87 -28.93 17.49
C PHE A 622 21.90 -28.79 18.60
N GLU A 623 22.81 -27.82 18.48
CA GLU A 623 23.77 -27.55 19.56
C GLU A 623 23.04 -27.18 20.85
N GLY A 624 23.29 -27.93 21.93
CA GLY A 624 22.70 -27.70 23.25
C GLY A 624 21.59 -28.68 23.64
N GLU A 625 21.02 -29.44 22.70
CA GLU A 625 20.01 -30.47 22.97
C GLU A 625 20.64 -31.87 23.01
N TRP A 626 21.46 -32.09 24.04
CA TRP A 626 22.29 -33.30 24.17
C TRP A 626 21.54 -34.49 24.78
N PHE A 627 21.58 -35.62 24.09
CA PHE A 627 21.11 -36.91 24.59
C PHE A 627 22.29 -37.84 24.84
N ARG A 628 22.53 -38.22 26.09
CA ARG A 628 23.65 -39.09 26.48
C ARG A 628 23.23 -40.56 26.44
N PHE A 629 24.08 -41.41 25.87
CA PHE A 629 23.91 -42.86 25.95
C PHE A 629 24.05 -43.37 27.39
N PRO A 630 23.13 -44.23 27.86
CA PRO A 630 23.27 -44.83 29.17
C PRO A 630 24.45 -45.81 29.14
N ILE A 631 25.29 -45.74 30.16
CA ILE A 631 26.50 -46.55 30.31
C ILE A 631 26.31 -47.59 31.40
N ASP A 632 26.96 -48.74 31.23
CA ASP A 632 26.78 -49.92 32.09
C ASP A 632 28.12 -50.62 32.26
N VAL A 633 28.59 -50.76 33.50
CA VAL A 633 29.77 -51.58 33.80
C VAL A 633 29.36 -52.84 34.55
N VAL A 634 30.07 -53.94 34.31
CA VAL A 634 29.77 -55.23 34.93
C VAL A 634 30.98 -55.70 35.72
N PRO A 635 30.98 -55.50 37.05
CA PRO A 635 32.03 -56.04 37.89
C PRO A 635 32.15 -57.57 37.75
N PRO A 636 33.37 -58.14 37.76
CA PRO A 636 33.55 -59.58 37.66
C PRO A 636 32.93 -60.28 38.88
N ALA A 637 32.29 -61.43 38.66
CA ALA A 637 31.58 -62.21 39.68
C ALA A 637 32.49 -62.83 40.77
N GLY A 638 33.82 -62.69 40.65
CA GLY A 638 34.83 -63.21 41.56
C GLY A 638 36.21 -62.64 41.27
N PRO A 639 37.26 -63.05 42.01
CA PRO A 639 38.61 -62.57 41.78
C PRO A 639 39.09 -62.90 40.36
N SER A 640 39.36 -61.87 39.57
CA SER A 640 39.94 -61.97 38.22
C SER A 640 41.46 -61.87 38.28
N SER A 641 42.16 -62.61 37.42
CA SER A 641 43.61 -62.41 37.19
C SER A 641 43.90 -61.16 36.37
N THR A 642 42.89 -60.62 35.68
CA THR A 642 42.96 -59.40 34.88
C THR A 642 42.42 -58.23 35.70
N PRO A 643 43.16 -57.12 35.86
CA PRO A 643 42.63 -55.91 36.45
C PRO A 643 41.38 -55.45 35.70
N VAL A 644 40.34 -55.03 36.43
CA VAL A 644 39.04 -54.64 35.84
C VAL A 644 39.15 -53.49 34.84
N GLU A 645 40.12 -52.60 35.04
CA GLU A 645 40.46 -51.51 34.12
C GLU A 645 41.06 -51.98 32.78
N MET A 646 41.53 -53.23 32.69
CA MET A 646 42.07 -53.85 31.47
C MET A 646 41.13 -54.90 30.85
N ASP A 647 40.03 -55.22 31.54
CA ASP A 647 39.06 -56.23 31.13
C ASP A 647 37.99 -55.60 30.21
N PRO A 648 37.92 -55.97 28.92
CA PRO A 648 36.93 -55.41 28.02
C PRO A 648 35.49 -55.77 28.41
N PHE A 649 35.27 -56.86 29.17
CA PHE A 649 33.94 -57.27 29.62
C PHE A 649 33.43 -56.43 30.79
N TYR A 650 34.31 -55.68 31.47
CA TYR A 650 33.89 -54.73 32.48
C TYR A 650 33.03 -53.61 31.91
N TYR A 651 33.28 -53.18 30.67
CA TYR A 651 32.57 -52.06 30.04
C TYR A 651 31.49 -52.61 29.09
N ASN A 652 30.32 -52.90 29.62
CA ASN A 652 29.29 -53.68 28.91
C ASN A 652 28.61 -52.93 27.76
N ARG A 653 28.22 -51.66 27.94
CA ARG A 653 27.58 -50.83 26.88
C ARG A 653 27.66 -49.33 27.15
N GLY A 654 27.42 -48.54 26.10
CA GLY A 654 27.30 -47.08 26.16
C GLY A 654 28.63 -46.33 26.15
N PHE A 655 29.75 -47.04 26.12
CA PHE A 655 31.10 -46.47 26.09
C PHE A 655 31.70 -46.54 24.70
N ALA A 656 32.42 -45.48 24.32
CA ALA A 656 33.48 -45.58 23.32
C ALA A 656 34.78 -45.98 24.03
N GLY A 657 35.72 -46.56 23.28
CA GLY A 657 37.05 -46.90 23.79
C GLY A 657 37.21 -48.30 24.34
N ARG A 658 36.41 -49.23 23.83
CA ARG A 658 36.45 -50.65 24.21
C ARG A 658 37.04 -51.55 23.14
N ASN A 659 36.83 -51.19 21.88
CA ASN A 659 37.16 -52.05 20.76
C ASN A 659 38.11 -51.36 19.80
N ALA A 660 39.18 -52.06 19.45
CA ALA A 660 40.13 -51.62 18.44
C ALA A 660 39.44 -51.52 17.07
N THR A 661 39.91 -50.62 16.22
CA THR A 661 39.66 -50.74 14.78
C THR A 661 40.30 -52.03 14.25
N THR A 662 39.62 -52.64 13.28
CA THR A 662 40.10 -53.84 12.58
C THR A 662 40.62 -53.52 11.17
N GLY A 663 40.52 -52.25 10.75
CA GLY A 663 40.88 -51.79 9.40
C GLY A 663 39.88 -52.16 8.31
N GLY A 664 38.73 -52.76 8.66
CA GLY A 664 37.63 -52.99 7.71
C GLY A 664 36.85 -51.71 7.38
N ASP A 665 35.81 -51.85 6.56
CA ASP A 665 34.97 -50.73 6.08
C ASP A 665 34.37 -49.92 7.24
N PRO A 666 34.78 -48.65 7.48
CA PRO A 666 34.37 -47.87 8.65
C PRO A 666 32.85 -47.70 8.78
N THR A 667 32.13 -47.78 7.66
CA THR A 667 30.67 -47.63 7.58
C THR A 667 29.92 -48.93 7.92
N LYS A 668 30.64 -50.00 8.31
CA LYS A 668 30.06 -51.31 8.64
C LYS A 668 30.55 -51.76 10.02
N PRO A 669 29.76 -51.55 11.08
CA PRO A 669 30.08 -51.95 12.46
C PRO A 669 30.54 -53.40 12.61
N SER A 670 29.97 -54.32 11.82
CA SER A 670 30.34 -55.74 11.81
C SER A 670 31.74 -56.03 11.24
N GLN A 671 32.38 -55.05 10.61
CA GLN A 671 33.65 -55.17 9.91
C GLN A 671 34.68 -54.14 10.33
N SER A 672 34.27 -52.99 10.87
CA SER A 672 35.16 -51.87 11.18
C SER A 672 35.89 -52.02 12.50
N GLY A 673 35.29 -52.72 13.48
CA GLY A 673 35.72 -52.61 14.87
C GLY A 673 35.25 -51.28 15.45
N GLY A 674 35.99 -50.74 16.42
CA GLY A 674 35.54 -49.54 17.13
C GLY A 674 34.26 -49.78 17.94
N ASP A 675 33.70 -48.71 18.49
CA ASP A 675 32.49 -48.76 19.30
C ASP A 675 31.34 -48.10 18.55
N SER A 676 30.34 -48.92 18.22
CA SER A 676 29.17 -48.48 17.46
C SER A 676 27.98 -48.21 18.37
N PHE A 677 27.12 -47.30 17.94
CA PHE A 677 26.01 -46.77 18.72
C PHE A 677 24.71 -46.74 17.91
N ASP A 678 23.70 -47.39 18.47
CA ASP A 678 22.31 -47.45 18.04
C ASP A 678 21.48 -46.40 18.80
N ILE A 679 21.12 -45.31 18.11
CA ILE A 679 20.47 -44.12 18.69
C ILE A 679 19.05 -44.44 19.14
N ASP A 680 18.37 -45.44 18.56
CA ASP A 680 17.03 -45.84 18.99
C ASP A 680 17.01 -46.29 20.47
N ARG A 681 18.16 -46.73 21.01
CA ARG A 681 18.29 -47.07 22.44
C ARG A 681 18.13 -45.87 23.38
N LEU A 682 18.22 -44.64 22.88
CA LEU A 682 17.94 -43.43 23.66
C LEU A 682 16.44 -43.20 23.86
N GLY A 683 15.57 -43.85 23.08
CA GLY A 683 14.12 -43.73 23.19
C GLY A 683 13.59 -42.34 22.84
N ILE A 684 14.28 -41.61 21.97
CA ILE A 684 13.92 -40.23 21.58
C ILE A 684 12.84 -40.30 20.50
N SER A 685 11.61 -39.95 20.88
CA SER A 685 10.48 -39.96 19.94
C SER A 685 10.64 -38.92 18.82
N GLY A 686 10.52 -39.36 17.57
CA GLY A 686 10.45 -38.49 16.39
C GLY A 686 11.79 -37.90 15.92
N LEU A 687 12.92 -38.34 16.49
CA LEU A 687 14.25 -38.07 15.94
C LEU A 687 14.50 -39.02 14.77
N THR A 688 15.02 -38.52 13.65
CA THR A 688 15.27 -39.31 12.43
C THR A 688 16.71 -39.19 11.93
N TRP A 689 17.43 -38.14 12.35
CA TRP A 689 18.85 -37.99 12.11
C TRP A 689 19.49 -37.14 13.21
N ILE A 690 20.82 -37.20 13.33
CA ILE A 690 21.61 -36.31 14.19
C ILE A 690 22.70 -35.62 13.38
N ARG A 691 23.19 -34.51 13.94
CA ARG A 691 24.24 -33.70 13.34
C ARG A 691 25.51 -33.62 14.20
N TYR A 692 25.35 -33.73 15.51
CA TYR A 692 26.42 -33.49 16.46
C TYR A 692 26.67 -34.70 17.34
N ILE A 693 27.95 -34.94 17.62
CA ILE A 693 28.41 -35.96 18.56
C ILE A 693 29.34 -35.28 19.57
N ARG A 694 29.08 -35.48 20.85
CA ARG A 694 29.96 -35.09 21.95
C ARG A 694 30.56 -36.34 22.56
N ILE A 695 31.89 -36.34 22.63
CA ILE A 695 32.67 -37.39 23.27
C ILE A 695 33.37 -36.76 24.46
N GLN A 696 33.23 -37.38 25.62
CA GLN A 696 33.86 -36.92 26.85
C GLN A 696 34.52 -38.11 27.54
N SER A 697 35.81 -37.99 27.84
CA SER A 697 36.50 -38.99 28.66
C SER A 697 35.79 -39.13 30.01
N THR A 698 35.63 -40.36 30.51
CA THR A 698 34.85 -40.59 31.75
C THR A 698 35.53 -40.05 33.00
N GLY A 699 36.81 -39.71 32.90
CA GLY A 699 37.63 -39.36 34.04
C GLY A 699 37.91 -40.54 34.96
N HIS A 700 38.88 -40.38 35.87
CA HIS A 700 39.25 -41.45 36.79
C HIS A 700 38.27 -41.58 37.98
N GLN A 701 37.45 -42.66 38.00
CA GLN A 701 36.48 -42.99 39.07
C GLN A 701 35.44 -41.90 39.36
N ALA A 702 35.29 -40.96 38.43
CA ALA A 702 34.51 -39.78 38.64
C ALA A 702 33.06 -39.92 38.19
N ILE A 703 32.86 -40.77 37.18
CA ILE A 703 31.55 -41.16 36.69
C ILE A 703 31.16 -42.52 37.27
N ARG A 704 29.88 -42.64 37.63
CA ARG A 704 29.23 -43.90 37.96
C ARG A 704 28.33 -44.31 36.80
N ASP A 705 28.15 -45.60 36.62
CA ASP A 705 27.27 -46.10 35.58
C ASP A 705 25.79 -45.84 35.88
N ASP A 706 24.96 -46.04 34.86
CA ASP A 706 23.51 -45.83 34.95
C ASP A 706 22.79 -47.09 35.48
N PHE A 707 23.52 -48.18 35.74
CA PHE A 707 22.99 -49.50 36.09
C PHE A 707 23.65 -50.09 37.35
N GLY A 708 23.26 -49.56 38.51
CA GLY A 708 23.76 -50.02 39.81
C GLY A 708 24.70 -49.02 40.48
N GLY A 709 25.17 -48.02 39.72
CA GLY A 709 26.00 -46.93 40.22
C GLY A 709 27.45 -47.35 40.43
N ASP A 710 27.92 -48.36 39.70
CA ASP A 710 29.28 -48.86 39.80
C ASP A 710 30.27 -47.86 39.18
N PRO A 711 31.45 -47.68 39.78
CA PRO A 711 32.40 -46.67 39.32
C PRO A 711 33.00 -47.06 37.96
N VAL A 712 33.01 -46.14 37.01
CA VAL A 712 33.76 -46.31 35.76
C VAL A 712 35.24 -46.18 36.09
N ARG A 713 36.03 -47.17 35.64
CA ARG A 713 37.47 -47.21 35.90
C ARG A 713 38.23 -46.74 34.68
N HIS A 714 39.47 -46.31 34.91
CA HIS A 714 40.41 -45.91 33.89
C HIS A 714 41.78 -46.45 34.31
N ILE A 715 42.63 -46.77 33.34
CA ILE A 715 43.99 -47.26 33.65
C ILE A 715 44.83 -46.17 34.31
N ASP A 716 45.56 -46.54 35.35
CA ASP A 716 46.38 -45.63 36.19
C ASP A 716 47.89 -45.83 36.06
N MET A 717 48.35 -46.85 35.33
CA MET A 717 49.73 -47.37 35.42
C MET A 717 50.58 -47.23 34.14
N LEU A 718 50.49 -46.11 33.41
CA LEU A 718 51.24 -45.94 32.15
C LEU A 718 52.65 -45.30 32.26
N GLY A 719 53.07 -44.86 33.44
CA GLY A 719 54.43 -44.35 33.65
C GLY A 719 54.82 -43.19 32.71
N SER A 720 56.10 -43.10 32.33
CA SER A 720 56.67 -41.97 31.57
C SER A 720 56.35 -41.93 30.07
N ILE A 721 55.58 -42.90 29.54
CA ILE A 721 55.24 -42.96 28.11
C ILE A 721 54.06 -42.03 27.80
N SER A 722 53.23 -41.77 28.80
CA SER A 722 52.05 -40.91 28.70
C SER A 722 52.29 -39.48 29.23
N GLY A 723 53.42 -39.23 29.90
CA GLY A 723 53.57 -38.04 30.75
C GLY A 723 52.91 -38.29 32.12
N GLU A 724 53.46 -37.72 33.18
CA GLU A 724 52.98 -37.97 34.55
C GLU A 724 51.48 -37.66 34.66
N GLY A 725 50.65 -38.70 34.87
CA GLY A 725 49.20 -38.57 35.09
C GLY A 725 48.29 -38.73 33.85
N SER A 726 48.83 -39.10 32.69
CA SER A 726 48.07 -39.18 31.44
C SER A 726 47.37 -40.51 31.20
N SER A 727 46.08 -40.55 31.50
CA SER A 727 45.15 -41.48 30.88
C SER A 727 44.04 -40.65 30.21
N GLY A 728 43.52 -41.04 29.06
CA GLY A 728 42.59 -40.20 28.29
C GLY A 728 42.09 -40.85 26.99
N PHE A 729 40.93 -40.42 26.49
CA PHE A 729 40.37 -41.00 25.27
C PHE A 729 41.07 -40.41 24.03
N ASP A 730 41.76 -41.26 23.26
CA ASP A 730 42.52 -40.86 22.07
C ASP A 730 41.67 -41.03 20.80
N LEU A 731 40.86 -40.01 20.51
CA LEU A 731 39.95 -40.01 19.37
C LEU A 731 40.73 -40.07 18.05
N ASP A 732 40.41 -41.05 17.22
CA ASP A 732 40.98 -41.20 15.89
C ASP A 732 40.00 -40.75 14.80
N ALA A 733 38.79 -41.30 14.79
CA ALA A 733 37.77 -40.94 13.80
C ALA A 733 36.36 -41.21 14.32
N VAL A 734 35.38 -40.59 13.67
CA VAL A 734 33.97 -40.95 13.85
C VAL A 734 33.35 -41.07 12.48
N SER A 735 32.61 -42.16 12.23
CA SER A 735 31.90 -42.37 10.97
C SER A 735 30.42 -42.66 11.18
N ALA A 736 29.60 -42.12 10.30
CA ALA A 736 28.22 -42.51 10.12
C ALA A 736 28.11 -43.89 9.44
N VAL A 737 27.16 -44.70 9.87
CA VAL A 737 26.80 -45.99 9.25
C VAL A 737 25.78 -45.76 8.14
N ASN A 738 24.70 -45.04 8.47
CA ASN A 738 23.69 -44.60 7.52
C ASN A 738 23.91 -43.11 7.24
N TYR A 739 24.44 -42.82 6.07
CA TYR A 739 24.93 -41.51 5.67
C TYR A 739 24.66 -41.24 4.20
#